data_AF-X0I6I1-F1
#
_entry.id   AF-X0I6I1-F1
#
_cell.length_a   1.000
_cell.length_b   1.000
_cell.length_c   1.000
_cell.angle_alpha   90.00
_cell.angle_beta   90.00
_cell.angle_gamma   90.00
#
_symmetry.space_group_name_H-M   'P 1'
#
loop_
_entity.id
_entity.type
_entity.pdbx_description
1 polymer ?
#
loop_
_entity_poly.entity_id
_entity_poly.type
_entity_poly.pdbx_seq_one_letter_code
_entity_poly.pdbx_strand_id
1 'polypeptide(L)'
;MSISSLEETTSPSEIGHAQSIGADTTSGLLRSSSSTGNRTSSEAPSHSRSTSLGGSILDSIRRQDHRGNEGEDFLGRNTSPQPSISPRPSMERSSTPNPPSLDKPLPAAPSPSGTPSQSTDPRPRPGSVFLKPHITSPTPDEFLIVTGTDPLEPGIGMFVNLDGDPTRPTLEFTRYPKEVVVDSPPLDANSSQPSSMQEEDGYVLASMTREKDGLEYGLEIQRFDAGSDPNPQKFWLTAREADGVYGIRSLAGSEETRFDEIVQKLSQRRYTPFSVSISPGTPDPSTSAKTPDSRTALSIEHLSKEKELFDRNIDSQDEESLPEEWEANRNAEGEEFARQLAKAQARLAVWSGSRIWWAIRNPLLIQLDAALEAACVGDIFNPAELDRQAIFTTINSIRGREPQSELEFMTYGYIRQKAGILLLTNLLKSPEDKQFTEKDVKALEEVLIESGLDPRVVLSLIPSVRNEIIEGSRGIWIYGGVRRTADAYLRSREFQMTSKDSIGTLEPRTMHFLRRFLGTWRKKKGFGSVADEREVFHTVDAALLLVLLEIDQHSPKGLGKGGVVRSELYEIVDKGVDCFDRAVDLLETYHRLFVLSRLYQSRKLSGDVLATWRRIIEGEQDVGQELREGEQRVREYLTKISSQALVQEYGVWLANRNPKLGVQVFTEDKGRAPKFEPAQAVAILREEAPDAVKYYLEHLVFGKGHTAYINDLMAYYLDVVVYDLESSDESQTLVRATYEAYRALQPPKPAYSHFLRDNAPDDNEVWHSRLRLLQLLGEANDFDAAAIRDRISKLPDDLLVPETIILAGRECKHDDALRLLVHNLGDYDTAVSYCLRGGASTTGAAPSQRPSFEEQRRLFNVVLNELLTLENISDRVEQTGALLERFGGWFEIDDVLSLIPDDWSVDIIAGFLVGALKRLVGERHEAMLTRALSGAQNLRVSYDRVAKIDEKGPSIEASN
;
A
#
# COMPACT_ATOMS: atom_id res chain seq x y z
N MET A 1 -17.41 10.60 88.79
CA MET A 1 -18.87 10.85 88.69
C MET A 1 -19.39 10.18 87.41
N SER A 2 -20.71 10.05 87.24
CA SER A 2 -21.35 9.18 86.24
C SER A 2 -20.90 9.47 84.78
N ILE A 3 -20.74 8.51 83.84
CA ILE A 3 -21.55 7.32 83.48
C ILE A 3 -22.92 7.79 82.91
N SER A 4 -23.44 7.42 81.73
CA SER A 4 -23.23 6.34 80.73
C SER A 4 -23.34 6.94 79.30
N SER A 5 -22.87 6.39 78.15
CA SER A 5 -22.86 5.05 77.52
C SER A 5 -24.15 4.64 76.76
N LEU A 6 -23.94 3.89 75.65
CA LEU A 6 -24.88 3.11 74.81
C LEU A 6 -25.62 3.83 73.66
N GLU A 7 -25.45 3.24 72.46
CA GLU A 7 -26.46 2.80 71.45
C GLU A 7 -27.52 3.81 70.91
N GLU A 8 -28.16 3.63 69.75
CA GLU A 8 -28.32 2.43 68.90
C GLU A 8 -28.34 2.80 67.38
N THR A 9 -28.58 1.82 66.49
CA THR A 9 -28.63 1.99 65.03
C THR A 9 -29.90 2.70 64.52
N THR A 10 -29.80 3.45 63.42
CA THR A 10 -30.85 3.49 62.37
C THR A 10 -30.35 4.13 61.07
N SER A 11 -30.77 3.57 59.94
CA SER A 11 -30.89 4.26 58.65
C SER A 11 -32.30 4.89 58.56
N PRO A 12 -32.62 5.88 57.67
CA PRO A 12 -32.68 5.59 56.22
C PRO A 12 -32.53 6.78 55.23
N SER A 13 -32.55 6.41 53.94
CA SER A 13 -33.08 7.07 52.73
C SER A 13 -33.47 8.58 52.68
N GLU A 14 -32.90 9.23 51.65
CA GLU A 14 -33.61 10.00 50.60
C GLU A 14 -34.29 11.37 50.86
N ILE A 15 -34.44 12.10 49.74
CA ILE A 15 -35.18 13.35 49.51
C ILE A 15 -34.59 14.61 50.20
N GLY A 16 -34.38 15.75 49.53
CA GLY A 16 -34.52 16.05 48.10
C GLY A 16 -34.94 17.52 47.84
N HIS A 17 -34.54 18.06 46.68
CA HIS A 17 -34.91 19.40 46.16
C HIS A 17 -34.42 20.62 46.97
N ALA A 18 -34.36 21.85 46.43
CA ALA A 18 -34.08 22.34 45.06
C ALA A 18 -33.92 23.87 45.08
N GLN A 19 -33.42 24.46 43.96
CA GLN A 19 -33.38 25.91 43.66
C GLN A 19 -32.38 26.73 44.53
N SER A 20 -31.86 27.90 44.12
CA SER A 20 -32.06 28.71 42.90
C SER A 20 -30.84 29.62 42.61
N ILE A 21 -30.63 30.01 41.34
CA ILE A 21 -29.87 31.22 40.86
C ILE A 21 -28.33 31.20 41.12
N GLY A 22 -27.45 31.60 40.18
CA GLY A 22 -27.63 31.97 38.77
C GLY A 22 -26.46 32.83 38.22
N ALA A 23 -26.51 33.11 36.90
CA ALA A 23 -25.61 33.96 36.07
C ALA A 23 -24.36 33.28 35.42
N ASP A 24 -24.24 33.52 34.11
CA ASP A 24 -23.21 33.02 33.16
C ASP A 24 -21.89 33.84 33.22
N THR A 25 -20.74 33.34 32.75
CA THR A 25 -20.32 33.25 31.32
C THR A 25 -18.93 32.55 31.27
N THR A 26 -18.40 31.94 30.19
CA THR A 26 -18.75 31.93 28.75
C THR A 26 -18.34 30.60 28.08
N SER A 27 -18.83 30.37 26.85
CA SER A 27 -18.49 29.31 25.85
C SER A 27 -17.01 28.83 25.77
N GLY A 28 -16.69 27.60 25.33
CA GLY A 28 -17.54 26.46 24.89
C GLY A 28 -16.66 25.23 24.50
N LEU A 29 -17.06 23.99 24.84
CA LEU A 29 -17.84 23.03 24.03
C LEU A 29 -17.12 22.47 22.77
N LEU A 30 -17.03 21.15 22.51
CA LEU A 30 -16.98 19.95 23.39
C LEU A 30 -16.48 18.72 22.57
N ARG A 31 -16.15 17.60 23.21
CA ARG A 31 -15.88 16.28 22.60
C ARG A 31 -17.05 15.31 22.87
N SER A 32 -17.33 14.38 21.93
CA SER A 32 -17.94 13.05 22.20
C SER A 32 -19.37 13.02 22.79
N SER A 33 -20.14 11.92 22.86
CA SER A 33 -20.12 10.58 22.22
C SER A 33 -21.48 9.84 22.35
N SER A 34 -21.68 8.80 21.52
CA SER A 34 -22.39 7.52 21.81
C SER A 34 -23.90 7.43 22.15
N SER A 35 -24.66 6.88 21.18
CA SER A 35 -25.55 5.67 21.26
C SER A 35 -26.89 5.63 22.03
N THR A 36 -27.97 5.29 21.29
CA THR A 36 -28.97 4.18 21.50
C THR A 36 -30.16 4.33 20.49
N GLY A 37 -30.83 3.29 19.95
CA GLY A 37 -30.58 1.84 19.90
C GLY A 37 -31.66 1.03 19.12
N ASN A 38 -31.34 -0.21 18.72
CA ASN A 38 -32.21 -1.37 18.33
C ASN A 38 -33.18 -1.38 17.09
N ARG A 39 -32.94 -2.40 16.22
CA ARG A 39 -33.91 -3.26 15.45
C ARG A 39 -34.77 -2.62 14.32
N THR A 40 -35.10 -3.27 13.18
CA THR A 40 -34.79 -4.60 12.55
C THR A 40 -34.97 -4.53 11.01
N SER A 41 -34.16 -5.22 10.20
CA SER A 41 -34.54 -5.73 8.85
C SER A 41 -33.52 -6.72 8.24
N SER A 42 -33.87 -7.35 7.12
CA SER A 42 -33.25 -8.53 6.47
C SER A 42 -31.91 -8.31 5.76
N GLU A 43 -31.18 -9.40 5.54
CA GLU A 43 -29.99 -9.52 4.69
C GLU A 43 -30.28 -9.31 3.19
N ALA A 44 -29.27 -8.86 2.44
CA ALA A 44 -29.14 -9.03 0.99
C ALA A 44 -27.67 -8.83 0.51
N PRO A 45 -26.88 -9.88 0.27
CA PRO A 45 -25.53 -9.77 -0.29
C PRO A 45 -25.53 -9.83 -1.83
N SER A 46 -25.10 -8.75 -2.49
CA SER A 46 -24.99 -8.68 -3.96
C SER A 46 -23.57 -8.98 -4.45
N HIS A 47 -23.36 -10.18 -5.01
CA HIS A 47 -22.07 -10.57 -5.59
C HIS A 47 -22.17 -11.00 -7.07
N SER A 48 -21.50 -10.20 -7.91
CA SER A 48 -20.63 -10.59 -9.03
C SER A 48 -20.76 -12.02 -9.61
N ARG A 49 -21.13 -12.07 -10.90
CA ARG A 49 -20.66 -13.07 -11.89
C ARG A 49 -20.14 -12.25 -13.09
N SER A 50 -18.96 -12.45 -13.68
CA SER A 50 -18.11 -13.64 -13.88
C SER A 50 -18.70 -14.65 -14.87
N THR A 51 -18.38 -14.44 -16.14
CA THR A 51 -18.69 -15.34 -17.27
C THR A 51 -17.39 -15.81 -17.91
N SER A 52 -17.12 -17.12 -17.86
CA SER A 52 -15.93 -17.75 -18.44
C SER A 52 -16.30 -18.72 -19.54
N LEU A 53 -15.87 -18.43 -20.76
CA LEU A 53 -15.84 -19.33 -21.92
C LEU A 53 -14.55 -18.99 -22.70
N GLY A 54 -13.79 -19.94 -23.25
CA GLY A 54 -13.96 -21.39 -23.17
C GLY A 54 -13.14 -22.09 -24.25
N GLY A 55 -11.86 -22.37 -23.99
CA GLY A 55 -11.01 -23.13 -24.91
C GLY A 55 -11.40 -24.62 -24.93
N SER A 56 -11.30 -25.26 -26.09
CA SER A 56 -11.61 -26.69 -26.26
C SER A 56 -10.57 -27.38 -27.15
N ILE A 57 -9.92 -28.42 -26.60
CA ILE A 57 -9.10 -29.39 -27.33
C ILE A 57 -9.43 -30.78 -26.76
N LEU A 58 -9.41 -31.78 -27.64
CA LEU A 58 -9.58 -33.22 -27.41
C LEU A 58 -11.01 -33.75 -27.16
N ASP A 59 -11.55 -34.41 -28.19
CA ASP A 59 -12.59 -35.43 -28.07
C ASP A 59 -11.96 -36.78 -27.66
N SER A 60 -12.51 -37.45 -26.63
CA SER A 60 -12.46 -38.92 -26.54
C SER A 60 -13.38 -39.48 -25.43
N ILE A 61 -13.67 -40.78 -25.55
CA ILE A 61 -14.33 -41.67 -24.57
C ILE A 61 -15.84 -41.50 -24.41
N ARG A 62 -16.53 -42.34 -25.21
CA ARG A 62 -17.95 -42.72 -25.13
C ARG A 62 -18.42 -43.17 -23.73
N ARG A 63 -19.75 -43.11 -23.60
CA ARG A 63 -20.71 -44.13 -23.09
C ARG A 63 -21.42 -43.88 -21.75
N GLN A 64 -22.73 -44.16 -21.84
CA GLN A 64 -23.63 -44.67 -20.81
C GLN A 64 -24.11 -43.62 -19.77
N ASP A 65 -25.38 -43.46 -19.42
CA ASP A 65 -26.73 -43.77 -19.95
C ASP A 65 -27.69 -43.35 -18.80
N HIS A 66 -29.02 -43.33 -19.04
CA HIS A 66 -30.08 -43.31 -18.01
C HIS A 66 -30.28 -42.03 -17.17
N ARG A 67 -31.51 -41.67 -16.72
CA ARG A 67 -32.91 -41.91 -17.19
C ARG A 67 -33.86 -41.09 -16.28
N GLY A 68 -35.09 -40.81 -16.72
CA GLY A 68 -36.11 -40.05 -15.95
C GLY A 68 -36.54 -38.80 -16.72
N ASN A 69 -37.70 -38.68 -17.39
CA ASN A 69 -39.11 -39.04 -17.06
C ASN A 69 -39.60 -38.33 -15.80
N GLU A 70 -40.82 -37.78 -15.69
CA GLU A 70 -42.01 -37.51 -16.57
C GLU A 70 -42.88 -36.48 -15.79
N GLY A 71 -43.93 -35.77 -16.25
CA GLY A 71 -44.65 -35.60 -17.54
C GLY A 71 -45.27 -34.17 -17.57
N GLU A 72 -45.94 -33.72 -18.63
CA GLU A 72 -47.43 -33.72 -18.81
C GLU A 72 -48.18 -32.78 -17.82
N ASP A 73 -49.13 -31.90 -18.22
CA ASP A 73 -50.21 -32.10 -19.22
C ASP A 73 -50.73 -30.83 -19.97
N PHE A 74 -50.84 -30.95 -21.30
CA PHE A 74 -51.98 -30.66 -22.22
C PHE A 74 -52.79 -29.31 -22.29
N LEU A 75 -52.68 -28.68 -23.49
CA LEU A 75 -53.72 -28.08 -24.39
C LEU A 75 -54.50 -26.76 -24.07
N GLY A 76 -54.70 -25.91 -25.11
CA GLY A 76 -55.52 -24.67 -24.98
C GLY A 76 -55.86 -23.79 -26.22
N ARG A 77 -55.25 -23.98 -27.41
CA ARG A 77 -55.69 -23.58 -28.79
C ARG A 77 -56.49 -22.26 -29.08
N ASN A 78 -55.85 -21.32 -29.83
CA ASN A 78 -56.41 -20.25 -30.72
C ASN A 78 -57.25 -19.12 -30.03
N THR A 79 -57.29 -17.83 -30.43
CA THR A 79 -57.10 -17.10 -31.72
C THR A 79 -56.57 -15.64 -31.53
N SER A 80 -55.97 -15.05 -32.59
CA SER A 80 -55.56 -13.61 -32.71
C SER A 80 -56.57 -12.78 -33.56
N PRO A 81 -56.38 -11.46 -33.89
CA PRO A 81 -55.57 -10.38 -33.28
C PRO A 81 -56.25 -8.96 -33.20
N GLN A 82 -55.59 -7.97 -32.54
CA GLN A 82 -55.60 -6.50 -32.83
C GLN A 82 -56.91 -5.66 -32.71
N PRO A 83 -56.88 -4.29 -32.80
CA PRO A 83 -55.82 -3.29 -32.54
C PRO A 83 -56.25 -2.11 -31.60
N SER A 84 -55.48 -1.01 -31.55
CA SER A 84 -55.58 0.14 -30.61
C SER A 84 -56.15 1.46 -31.19
N ILE A 85 -56.36 2.49 -30.35
CA ILE A 85 -56.94 3.82 -30.68
C ILE A 85 -56.10 4.99 -30.09
N SER A 86 -56.12 6.16 -30.75
CA SER A 86 -55.33 7.39 -30.50
C SER A 86 -55.86 8.32 -29.38
N PRO A 87 -55.23 9.49 -29.16
CA PRO A 87 -55.94 10.76 -29.45
C PRO A 87 -55.12 11.83 -30.23
N ARG A 88 -55.69 13.04 -30.41
CA ARG A 88 -55.24 14.14 -31.31
C ARG A 88 -54.88 15.47 -30.59
N PRO A 89 -54.21 16.45 -31.26
CA PRO A 89 -53.76 17.74 -30.68
C PRO A 89 -54.68 18.96 -30.95
N SER A 90 -54.25 20.15 -30.48
CA SER A 90 -54.94 21.47 -30.55
C SER A 90 -54.03 22.61 -31.08
N MET A 91 -54.58 23.81 -31.36
CA MET A 91 -53.93 24.93 -32.09
C MET A 91 -54.26 26.36 -31.53
N GLU A 92 -53.67 27.41 -32.16
CA GLU A 92 -53.96 28.87 -32.04
C GLU A 92 -53.34 29.64 -30.84
N ARG A 93 -53.00 30.96 -30.84
CA ARG A 93 -53.03 32.16 -31.77
C ARG A 93 -52.08 33.25 -31.15
N SER A 94 -51.77 34.46 -31.69
CA SER A 94 -51.48 35.03 -33.03
C SER A 94 -51.22 36.57 -32.93
N SER A 95 -50.31 37.18 -33.70
CA SER A 95 -50.19 38.67 -33.84
C SER A 95 -49.67 39.12 -35.23
N THR A 96 -49.82 40.41 -35.58
CA THR A 96 -49.81 40.99 -36.96
C THR A 96 -49.13 42.40 -36.99
N PRO A 97 -49.21 43.31 -38.02
CA PRO A 97 -49.59 43.25 -39.46
C PRO A 97 -48.71 44.06 -40.50
N ASN A 98 -48.74 43.67 -41.80
CA ASN A 98 -48.76 44.50 -43.06
C ASN A 98 -47.73 45.63 -43.39
N PRO A 99 -47.66 46.11 -44.67
CA PRO A 99 -47.79 45.49 -46.01
C PRO A 99 -46.45 45.72 -46.82
N PRO A 100 -46.25 46.43 -47.99
CA PRO A 100 -47.08 46.95 -49.10
C PRO A 100 -46.92 46.13 -50.43
N SER A 101 -46.80 46.77 -51.63
CA SER A 101 -46.81 46.13 -52.97
C SER A 101 -46.33 47.05 -54.13
N LEU A 102 -46.23 46.48 -55.36
CA LEU A 102 -46.28 47.03 -56.77
C LEU A 102 -45.25 46.27 -57.66
N ASP A 103 -45.44 45.91 -58.94
CA ASP A 103 -46.50 46.03 -59.98
C ASP A 103 -46.36 44.79 -60.93
N LYS A 104 -47.40 43.99 -61.31
CA LYS A 104 -48.40 44.16 -62.41
C LYS A 104 -47.92 43.69 -63.82
N PRO A 105 -48.77 43.11 -64.73
CA PRO A 105 -50.01 42.31 -64.58
C PRO A 105 -50.03 40.96 -65.38
N LEU A 106 -51.12 40.18 -65.28
CA LEU A 106 -51.47 39.06 -66.18
C LEU A 106 -52.29 39.53 -67.42
N PRO A 107 -52.43 38.69 -68.47
CA PRO A 107 -53.76 38.11 -68.78
C PRO A 107 -53.71 36.63 -69.24
N ALA A 108 -54.88 36.02 -69.51
CA ALA A 108 -55.02 34.60 -69.88
C ALA A 108 -56.05 34.35 -71.00
N ALA A 109 -55.86 33.23 -71.74
CA ALA A 109 -56.70 32.64 -72.80
C ALA A 109 -56.87 33.49 -74.09
N PRO A 110 -56.89 32.83 -75.28
CA PRO A 110 -58.14 32.22 -75.77
C PRO A 110 -57.97 30.85 -76.46
N SER A 111 -59.10 30.29 -76.93
CA SER A 111 -59.21 29.05 -77.74
C SER A 111 -60.36 29.21 -78.76
N PRO A 112 -60.69 28.15 -79.54
CA PRO A 112 -60.34 27.91 -80.95
C PRO A 112 -61.12 28.82 -81.95
N SER A 113 -61.07 28.75 -83.29
CA SER A 113 -60.90 27.61 -84.22
C SER A 113 -60.59 28.07 -85.67
N GLY A 114 -60.16 27.14 -86.55
CA GLY A 114 -60.05 27.39 -87.99
C GLY A 114 -59.50 26.20 -88.81
N THR A 115 -60.17 25.86 -89.92
CA THR A 115 -59.89 24.76 -90.90
C THR A 115 -60.65 25.07 -92.21
N PRO A 116 -60.46 24.37 -93.37
CA PRO A 116 -59.64 23.17 -93.65
C PRO A 116 -58.73 23.25 -94.92
N SER A 117 -58.06 22.12 -95.26
CA SER A 117 -57.40 21.76 -96.55
C SER A 117 -56.21 22.61 -97.03
N GLN A 118 -55.10 22.09 -97.60
CA GLN A 118 -54.63 20.72 -97.97
C GLN A 118 -53.08 20.80 -98.18
N SER A 119 -52.25 19.76 -98.41
CA SER A 119 -52.35 18.28 -98.51
C SER A 119 -50.93 17.64 -98.36
N THR A 120 -50.83 16.30 -98.45
CA THR A 120 -49.59 15.46 -98.55
C THR A 120 -48.67 15.33 -97.31
N ASP A 121 -47.97 14.19 -97.23
CA ASP A 121 -47.32 13.67 -96.02
C ASP A 121 -46.01 14.38 -95.58
N PRO A 122 -45.83 14.61 -94.27
CA PRO A 122 -44.52 14.65 -93.63
C PRO A 122 -44.13 13.27 -93.08
N ARG A 123 -42.88 12.86 -93.32
CA ARG A 123 -42.28 11.59 -92.85
C ARG A 123 -42.21 11.51 -91.31
N PRO A 124 -42.10 10.30 -90.72
CA PRO A 124 -41.95 10.13 -89.27
C PRO A 124 -40.70 10.84 -88.74
N ARG A 125 -40.78 11.32 -87.50
CA ARG A 125 -39.63 11.84 -86.73
C ARG A 125 -38.71 10.66 -86.34
N PRO A 126 -37.38 10.86 -86.26
CA PRO A 126 -36.46 9.81 -85.82
C PRO A 126 -36.81 9.37 -84.38
N GLY A 127 -36.74 8.06 -84.14
CA GLY A 127 -37.07 7.47 -82.83
C GLY A 127 -35.99 7.69 -81.78
N SER A 128 -36.39 7.68 -80.51
CA SER A 128 -35.49 7.60 -79.37
C SER A 128 -34.66 6.32 -79.42
N VAL A 129 -33.33 6.44 -79.31
CA VAL A 129 -32.43 5.28 -79.21
C VAL A 129 -32.55 4.70 -77.80
N PHE A 130 -33.34 3.64 -77.65
CA PHE A 130 -33.40 2.91 -76.40
C PHE A 130 -32.11 2.11 -76.23
N LEU A 131 -31.23 2.57 -75.32
CA LEU A 131 -30.07 1.79 -74.89
C LEU A 131 -30.56 0.51 -74.19
N LYS A 132 -29.88 -0.60 -74.44
CA LYS A 132 -30.21 -1.88 -73.79
C LYS A 132 -29.82 -1.78 -72.31
N PRO A 133 -30.79 -1.80 -71.36
CA PRO A 133 -30.47 -1.67 -69.94
C PRO A 133 -29.62 -2.85 -69.46
N HIS A 134 -28.69 -2.57 -68.55
CA HIS A 134 -27.98 -3.62 -67.82
C HIS A 134 -28.79 -4.03 -66.61
N ILE A 135 -28.92 -5.33 -66.39
CA ILE A 135 -29.60 -5.89 -65.21
C ILE A 135 -28.67 -6.90 -64.57
N THR A 136 -28.43 -6.72 -63.29
CA THR A 136 -27.59 -7.57 -62.44
C THR A 136 -28.32 -7.83 -61.11
N SER A 137 -27.95 -8.88 -60.38
CA SER A 137 -28.56 -9.23 -59.09
C SER A 137 -27.49 -9.14 -58.00
N PRO A 138 -27.55 -8.14 -57.09
CA PRO A 138 -26.64 -8.01 -55.96
C PRO A 138 -26.91 -9.05 -54.87
N THR A 139 -28.19 -9.35 -54.62
CA THR A 139 -28.67 -10.38 -53.70
C THR A 139 -29.84 -11.14 -54.36
N PRO A 140 -30.23 -12.33 -53.86
CA PRO A 140 -31.30 -13.13 -54.49
C PRO A 140 -32.65 -12.42 -54.63
N ASP A 141 -32.92 -11.45 -53.77
CA ASP A 141 -34.19 -10.71 -53.70
C ASP A 141 -34.11 -9.30 -54.32
N GLU A 142 -32.98 -8.94 -54.93
CA GLU A 142 -32.68 -7.59 -55.42
C GLU A 142 -32.07 -7.59 -56.84
N PHE A 143 -32.42 -6.57 -57.63
CA PHE A 143 -31.86 -6.27 -58.94
C PHE A 143 -31.29 -4.86 -59.01
N LEU A 144 -30.08 -4.71 -59.53
CA LEU A 144 -29.53 -3.43 -59.98
C LEU A 144 -29.79 -3.29 -61.48
N ILE A 145 -30.59 -2.27 -61.83
CA ILE A 145 -30.98 -1.92 -63.21
C ILE A 145 -30.28 -0.61 -63.59
N VAL A 146 -29.44 -0.62 -64.62
CA VAL A 146 -28.75 0.58 -65.12
C VAL A 146 -29.34 1.02 -66.46
N THR A 147 -29.81 2.26 -66.51
CA THR A 147 -30.45 2.88 -67.68
C THR A 147 -29.74 4.17 -68.11
N GLY A 148 -30.02 4.66 -69.31
CA GLY A 148 -29.43 5.87 -69.89
C GLY A 148 -30.03 6.20 -71.26
N THR A 149 -29.82 7.43 -71.73
CA THR A 149 -30.44 7.99 -72.95
C THR A 149 -29.49 8.07 -74.15
N ASP A 150 -28.21 8.37 -73.94
CA ASP A 150 -27.16 8.34 -74.96
C ASP A 150 -25.86 7.71 -74.39
N PRO A 151 -25.01 7.01 -75.18
CA PRO A 151 -23.77 6.41 -74.68
C PRO A 151 -22.75 7.40 -74.10
N LEU A 152 -22.85 8.70 -74.39
CA LEU A 152 -21.99 9.76 -73.86
C LEU A 152 -22.60 10.50 -72.65
N GLU A 153 -23.90 10.31 -72.39
CA GLU A 153 -24.61 10.88 -71.24
C GLU A 153 -24.44 10.00 -69.98
N PRO A 154 -24.68 10.54 -68.76
CA PRO A 154 -24.61 9.77 -67.52
C PRO A 154 -25.56 8.57 -67.49
N GLY A 155 -25.11 7.47 -66.89
CA GLY A 155 -25.95 6.30 -66.60
C GLY A 155 -26.54 6.39 -65.19
N ILE A 156 -27.76 5.91 -65.00
CA ILE A 156 -28.41 5.84 -63.67
C ILE A 156 -28.69 4.38 -63.33
N GLY A 157 -28.06 3.90 -62.26
CA GLY A 157 -28.33 2.62 -61.61
C GLY A 157 -29.37 2.76 -60.51
N MET A 158 -30.41 1.93 -60.54
CA MET A 158 -31.44 1.85 -59.51
C MET A 158 -31.50 0.41 -58.98
N PHE A 159 -31.45 0.26 -57.66
CA PHE A 159 -31.68 -1.00 -56.98
C PHE A 159 -33.19 -1.17 -56.71
N VAL A 160 -33.75 -2.33 -57.05
CA VAL A 160 -35.16 -2.68 -56.80
C VAL A 160 -35.29 -4.10 -56.25
N ASN A 161 -36.33 -4.36 -55.45
CA ASN A 161 -36.69 -5.70 -54.98
C ASN A 161 -37.44 -6.51 -56.06
N LEU A 162 -37.85 -7.73 -55.72
CA LEU A 162 -38.67 -8.60 -56.58
C LEU A 162 -40.03 -8.01 -56.97
N ASP A 163 -40.60 -7.12 -56.14
CA ASP A 163 -41.88 -6.42 -56.39
C ASP A 163 -41.72 -5.16 -57.28
N GLY A 164 -40.48 -4.68 -57.47
CA GLY A 164 -40.14 -3.49 -58.25
C GLY A 164 -39.99 -2.19 -57.45
N ASP A 165 -40.12 -2.24 -56.11
CA ASP A 165 -39.90 -1.09 -55.22
C ASP A 165 -38.41 -0.80 -55.04
N PRO A 166 -37.99 0.49 -54.98
CA PRO A 166 -36.58 0.86 -54.83
C PRO A 166 -36.03 0.57 -53.43
N THR A 167 -34.93 -0.19 -53.35
CA THR A 167 -34.36 -0.71 -52.10
C THR A 167 -33.19 0.11 -51.54
N ARG A 168 -32.38 0.73 -52.42
CA ARG A 168 -31.18 1.50 -52.08
C ARG A 168 -31.12 2.79 -52.90
N PRO A 169 -30.30 3.79 -52.49
CA PRO A 169 -30.06 4.99 -53.29
C PRO A 169 -29.54 4.69 -54.70
N THR A 170 -29.84 5.58 -55.64
CA THR A 170 -29.41 5.45 -57.04
C THR A 170 -27.92 5.73 -57.21
N LEU A 171 -27.24 4.90 -58.01
CA LEU A 171 -25.85 5.13 -58.41
C LEU A 171 -25.80 5.94 -59.71
N GLU A 172 -25.06 7.03 -59.71
CA GLU A 172 -24.75 7.80 -60.92
C GLU A 172 -23.45 7.30 -61.55
N PHE A 173 -23.44 7.04 -62.86
CA PHE A 173 -22.26 6.69 -63.63
C PHE A 173 -21.88 7.85 -64.57
N THR A 174 -20.59 8.21 -64.63
CA THR A 174 -20.13 9.41 -65.35
C THR A 174 -20.39 9.38 -66.86
N ARG A 175 -20.50 8.18 -67.44
CA ARG A 175 -21.09 7.89 -68.76
C ARG A 175 -21.90 6.59 -68.67
N TYR A 176 -22.78 6.36 -69.64
CA TYR A 176 -23.47 5.07 -69.76
C TYR A 176 -22.46 3.92 -69.89
N PRO A 177 -22.46 2.93 -68.97
CA PRO A 177 -21.46 1.87 -68.97
C PRO A 177 -21.71 0.88 -70.12
N LYS A 178 -20.62 0.33 -70.67
CA LYS A 178 -20.67 -0.70 -71.72
C LYS A 178 -21.11 -2.05 -71.15
N GLU A 179 -20.57 -2.40 -69.98
CA GLU A 179 -20.83 -3.64 -69.24
C GLU A 179 -20.84 -3.30 -67.75
N VAL A 180 -21.78 -3.88 -66.99
CA VAL A 180 -21.91 -3.71 -65.53
C VAL A 180 -21.93 -5.09 -64.89
N VAL A 181 -21.15 -5.26 -63.84
CA VAL A 181 -21.05 -6.49 -63.06
C VAL A 181 -21.05 -6.15 -61.58
N VAL A 182 -21.62 -7.03 -60.76
CA VAL A 182 -21.68 -6.88 -59.31
C VAL A 182 -20.80 -7.94 -58.65
N ASP A 183 -20.05 -7.52 -57.63
CA ASP A 183 -19.25 -8.37 -56.76
C ASP A 183 -19.81 -8.32 -55.33
N SER A 184 -20.60 -9.32 -54.97
CA SER A 184 -21.16 -9.50 -53.63
C SER A 184 -20.38 -10.55 -52.83
N PRO A 185 -20.30 -10.43 -51.49
CA PRO A 185 -19.79 -11.52 -50.65
C PRO A 185 -20.65 -12.79 -50.85
N PRO A 186 -20.09 -13.99 -50.64
CA PRO A 186 -20.89 -15.22 -50.66
C PRO A 186 -21.93 -15.18 -49.53
N LEU A 187 -23.21 -15.33 -49.88
CA LEU A 187 -24.24 -15.70 -48.92
C LEU A 187 -24.04 -17.16 -48.55
N ASP A 188 -23.70 -17.42 -47.28
CA ASP A 188 -23.60 -18.79 -46.77
C ASP A 188 -24.99 -19.42 -46.71
N ALA A 189 -25.26 -20.35 -47.64
CA ALA A 189 -26.58 -21.00 -47.81
C ALA A 189 -27.07 -21.83 -46.60
N ASN A 190 -26.31 -21.85 -45.49
CA ASN A 190 -26.65 -22.50 -44.23
C ASN A 190 -26.94 -21.51 -43.07
N SER A 191 -26.71 -20.21 -43.21
CA SER A 191 -26.96 -19.24 -42.12
C SER A 191 -28.44 -18.82 -42.07
N SER A 192 -29.27 -19.57 -41.35
CA SER A 192 -30.72 -19.30 -41.21
C SER A 192 -31.06 -18.14 -40.25
N GLN A 193 -30.21 -17.13 -40.14
CA GLN A 193 -30.51 -15.86 -39.46
C GLN A 193 -30.56 -14.73 -40.50
N PRO A 194 -31.58 -13.85 -40.46
CA PRO A 194 -31.50 -12.60 -41.19
C PRO A 194 -30.39 -11.76 -40.56
N SER A 195 -29.35 -11.44 -41.32
CA SER A 195 -28.32 -10.50 -40.91
C SER A 195 -28.96 -9.15 -40.58
N SER A 196 -28.76 -8.67 -39.36
CA SER A 196 -29.14 -7.31 -38.98
C SER A 196 -28.42 -6.32 -39.90
N MET A 197 -29.14 -5.32 -40.42
CA MET A 197 -28.64 -4.39 -41.43
C MET A 197 -27.39 -3.62 -40.95
N GLN A 198 -26.23 -4.15 -41.29
CA GLN A 198 -24.91 -3.53 -41.16
C GLN A 198 -24.19 -3.76 -42.49
N GLU A 199 -23.79 -2.65 -43.12
CA GLU A 199 -23.00 -2.51 -44.35
C GLU A 199 -22.65 -3.81 -45.10
N GLU A 200 -23.55 -4.23 -46.01
CA GLU A 200 -23.21 -5.23 -47.01
C GLU A 200 -22.14 -4.66 -47.95
N ASP A 201 -20.87 -5.00 -47.72
CA ASP A 201 -19.74 -4.61 -48.55
C ASP A 201 -19.79 -5.31 -49.92
N GLY A 202 -20.69 -4.85 -50.78
CA GLY A 202 -20.81 -5.20 -52.18
C GLY A 202 -20.38 -4.04 -53.08
N TYR A 203 -19.79 -4.39 -54.22
CA TYR A 203 -19.28 -3.43 -55.19
C TYR A 203 -19.93 -3.60 -56.56
N VAL A 204 -20.23 -2.48 -57.21
CA VAL A 204 -20.60 -2.42 -58.62
C VAL A 204 -19.37 -2.03 -59.42
N LEU A 205 -19.03 -2.84 -60.43
CA LEU A 205 -17.92 -2.61 -61.35
C LEU A 205 -18.49 -2.32 -62.74
N ALA A 206 -18.21 -1.14 -63.28
CA ALA A 206 -18.76 -0.63 -64.52
C ALA A 206 -17.64 -0.34 -65.53
N SER A 207 -17.63 -1.06 -66.66
CA SER A 207 -16.68 -0.81 -67.74
C SER A 207 -17.13 0.39 -68.58
N MET A 208 -16.31 1.45 -68.61
CA MET A 208 -16.68 2.72 -69.27
C MET A 208 -15.46 3.49 -69.81
N THR A 209 -15.71 4.71 -70.29
CA THR A 209 -14.65 5.68 -70.64
C THR A 209 -14.71 6.88 -69.72
N ARG A 210 -13.55 7.37 -69.31
CA ARG A 210 -13.37 8.65 -68.64
C ARG A 210 -12.62 9.60 -69.56
N GLU A 211 -13.03 10.86 -69.59
CA GLU A 211 -12.32 11.90 -70.32
C GLU A 211 -11.52 12.74 -69.33
N LYS A 212 -10.20 12.52 -69.33
CA LYS A 212 -9.23 13.20 -68.46
C LYS A 212 -7.87 13.15 -69.15
N ASP A 213 -7.41 14.29 -69.65
CA ASP A 213 -6.16 14.44 -70.43
C ASP A 213 -6.07 13.51 -71.68
N GLY A 214 -7.21 12.92 -72.08
CA GLY A 214 -7.36 11.89 -73.10
C GLY A 214 -8.65 11.08 -72.88
N LEU A 215 -8.92 10.11 -73.76
CA LEU A 215 -9.95 9.09 -73.56
C LEU A 215 -9.34 7.87 -72.86
N GLU A 216 -9.51 7.79 -71.55
CA GLU A 216 -9.10 6.63 -70.75
C GLU A 216 -10.22 5.58 -70.72
N TYR A 217 -9.88 4.34 -71.05
CA TYR A 217 -10.74 3.18 -70.78
C TYR A 217 -10.42 2.66 -69.38
N GLY A 218 -11.43 2.19 -68.65
CA GLY A 218 -11.22 1.63 -67.31
C GLY A 218 -12.50 1.06 -66.69
N LEU A 219 -12.36 0.62 -65.44
CA LEU A 219 -13.46 0.20 -64.59
C LEU A 219 -13.73 1.27 -63.53
N GLU A 220 -14.94 1.84 -63.52
CA GLU A 220 -15.43 2.63 -62.38
C GLU A 220 -16.00 1.65 -61.33
N ILE A 221 -15.59 1.79 -60.07
CA ILE A 221 -16.01 0.92 -58.97
C ILE A 221 -16.68 1.76 -57.88
N GLN A 222 -17.89 1.38 -57.48
CA GLN A 222 -18.69 2.04 -56.45
C GLN A 222 -19.23 1.02 -55.43
N ARG A 223 -19.39 1.38 -54.15
CA ARG A 223 -20.13 0.54 -53.16
C ARG A 223 -21.64 0.62 -53.41
N PHE A 224 -22.41 -0.34 -52.90
CA PHE A 224 -23.89 -0.33 -53.00
C PHE A 224 -24.56 0.85 -52.28
N ASP A 225 -23.94 1.39 -51.23
CA ASP A 225 -24.47 2.48 -50.42
C ASP A 225 -24.06 3.88 -50.92
N ALA A 226 -23.17 3.97 -51.89
CA ALA A 226 -22.50 5.21 -52.30
C ALA A 226 -23.47 6.34 -52.72
N GLY A 227 -24.65 6.01 -53.25
CA GLY A 227 -25.69 7.00 -53.57
C GLY A 227 -26.32 7.71 -52.35
N SER A 228 -25.96 7.32 -51.12
CA SER A 228 -26.30 8.03 -49.88
C SER A 228 -25.48 9.31 -49.70
N ASP A 229 -24.25 9.33 -50.23
CA ASP A 229 -23.29 10.42 -50.03
C ASP A 229 -23.50 11.53 -51.06
N PRO A 230 -23.31 12.82 -50.69
CA PRO A 230 -23.32 13.92 -51.65
C PRO A 230 -22.11 13.89 -52.60
N ASN A 231 -21.05 13.16 -52.24
CA ASN A 231 -19.82 12.99 -53.00
C ASN A 231 -19.39 11.50 -52.94
N PRO A 232 -20.04 10.58 -53.68
CA PRO A 232 -19.73 9.16 -53.65
C PRO A 232 -18.26 8.85 -53.95
N GLN A 233 -17.64 7.97 -53.15
CA GLN A 233 -16.27 7.53 -53.39
C GLN A 233 -16.20 6.54 -54.57
N LYS A 234 -15.91 7.07 -55.76
CA LYS A 234 -15.72 6.29 -57.00
C LYS A 234 -14.25 5.96 -57.20
N PHE A 235 -13.91 4.67 -57.23
CA PHE A 235 -12.56 4.21 -57.57
C PHE A 235 -12.45 3.99 -59.09
N TRP A 236 -11.26 4.17 -59.65
CA TRP A 236 -10.97 3.98 -61.08
C TRP A 236 -9.82 2.98 -61.21
N LEU A 237 -10.06 1.85 -61.87
CA LEU A 237 -9.09 0.79 -62.04
C LEU A 237 -8.73 0.62 -63.52
N THR A 238 -7.42 0.65 -63.81
CA THR A 238 -6.83 0.37 -65.11
C THR A 238 -5.70 -0.63 -64.98
N ALA A 239 -5.55 -1.51 -65.97
CA ALA A 239 -4.41 -2.42 -66.06
C ALA A 239 -3.26 -1.76 -66.83
N ARG A 240 -2.01 -2.08 -66.45
CA ARG A 240 -0.83 -1.72 -67.25
C ARG A 240 -0.92 -2.41 -68.61
N GLU A 241 -0.62 -1.67 -69.68
CA GLU A 241 -0.60 -2.15 -71.07
C GLU A 241 -1.95 -2.71 -71.57
N ALA A 242 -3.05 -1.99 -71.27
CA ALA A 242 -4.38 -2.31 -71.78
C ALA A 242 -4.76 -1.43 -73.00
N ASP A 243 -4.85 -2.05 -74.17
CA ASP A 243 -5.21 -1.39 -75.43
C ASP A 243 -6.73 -1.40 -75.68
N GLY A 244 -7.41 -0.35 -75.21
CA GLY A 244 -8.82 -0.10 -75.51
C GLY A 244 -9.82 -0.66 -74.48
N VAL A 245 -11.06 -0.87 -74.92
CA VAL A 245 -12.21 -1.09 -74.02
C VAL A 245 -12.12 -2.41 -73.27
N TYR A 246 -12.22 -2.32 -71.95
CA TYR A 246 -12.35 -3.49 -71.09
C TYR A 246 -13.66 -4.25 -71.38
N GLY A 247 -13.62 -5.57 -71.20
CA GLY A 247 -14.77 -6.40 -70.91
C GLY A 247 -14.67 -6.94 -69.49
N ILE A 248 -15.81 -7.20 -68.84
CA ILE A 248 -15.89 -7.69 -67.47
C ILE A 248 -17.05 -8.68 -67.30
N ARG A 249 -16.82 -9.79 -66.59
CA ARG A 249 -17.84 -10.83 -66.42
C ARG A 249 -17.65 -11.67 -65.16
N SER A 250 -18.74 -11.99 -64.48
CA SER A 250 -18.77 -13.03 -63.45
C SER A 250 -18.48 -14.42 -64.04
N LEU A 251 -17.69 -15.20 -63.30
CA LEU A 251 -17.40 -16.60 -63.56
C LEU A 251 -18.54 -17.53 -63.09
N ALA A 252 -18.53 -18.77 -63.60
CA ALA A 252 -19.38 -19.86 -63.13
C ALA A 252 -18.77 -20.64 -61.94
N GLY A 253 -17.62 -20.20 -61.43
CA GLY A 253 -16.87 -20.78 -60.31
C GLY A 253 -15.89 -19.73 -59.76
N SER A 254 -14.95 -20.13 -58.91
CA SER A 254 -13.89 -19.24 -58.42
C SER A 254 -12.50 -19.82 -58.65
N GLU A 255 -11.51 -18.96 -58.84
CA GLU A 255 -10.09 -19.31 -58.78
C GLU A 255 -9.54 -18.92 -57.39
N GLU A 256 -8.73 -19.77 -56.76
CA GLU A 256 -7.99 -19.42 -55.55
C GLU A 256 -6.67 -18.74 -55.92
N THR A 257 -6.52 -17.48 -55.52
CA THR A 257 -5.26 -16.73 -55.57
C THR A 257 -4.72 -16.51 -54.16
N ARG A 258 -3.46 -16.09 -54.03
CA ARG A 258 -2.79 -15.89 -52.74
C ARG A 258 -1.97 -14.62 -52.72
N PHE A 259 -1.99 -13.93 -51.59
CA PHE A 259 -1.23 -12.70 -51.37
C PHE A 259 0.02 -12.98 -50.52
N ASP A 260 1.16 -13.23 -51.16
CA ASP A 260 2.42 -13.49 -50.46
C ASP A 260 2.86 -12.34 -49.54
N GLU A 261 2.42 -11.11 -49.80
CA GLU A 261 2.57 -9.99 -48.86
C GLU A 261 1.93 -10.27 -47.50
N ILE A 262 0.73 -10.85 -47.45
CA ILE A 262 0.05 -11.20 -46.20
C ILE A 262 0.87 -12.27 -45.46
N VAL A 263 1.40 -13.26 -46.18
CA VAL A 263 2.28 -14.29 -45.60
C VAL A 263 3.55 -13.66 -45.01
N GLN A 264 4.18 -12.72 -45.71
CA GLN A 264 5.35 -11.99 -45.20
C GLN A 264 5.04 -11.07 -44.02
N LYS A 265 3.85 -10.46 -43.98
CA LYS A 265 3.44 -9.49 -42.96
C LYS A 265 2.95 -10.21 -41.68
N LEU A 266 2.15 -11.27 -41.79
CA LEU A 266 1.54 -12.02 -40.69
C LEU A 266 2.30 -13.28 -40.22
N SER A 267 3.25 -13.84 -40.98
CA SER A 267 4.06 -14.96 -40.43
C SER A 267 4.80 -14.50 -39.18
N GLN A 268 4.65 -15.21 -38.06
CA GLN A 268 5.41 -14.92 -36.85
C GLN A 268 6.89 -15.28 -37.08
N ARG A 269 7.78 -14.40 -36.65
CA ARG A 269 9.24 -14.55 -36.77
C ARG A 269 9.89 -14.24 -35.43
N ARG A 270 11.01 -14.91 -35.15
CA ARG A 270 11.87 -14.55 -34.02
C ARG A 270 12.34 -13.11 -34.17
N TYR A 271 12.27 -12.35 -33.08
CA TYR A 271 12.83 -11.02 -32.93
C TYR A 271 13.93 -11.06 -31.88
N THR A 272 15.00 -10.31 -32.13
CA THR A 272 16.24 -10.32 -31.36
C THR A 272 16.54 -8.91 -30.87
N PRO A 273 16.07 -8.52 -29.67
CA PRO A 273 16.26 -7.21 -29.04
C PRO A 273 17.65 -6.56 -29.16
N PHE A 274 18.73 -7.34 -29.31
CA PHE A 274 20.13 -6.87 -29.30
C PHE A 274 20.87 -6.92 -30.66
N SER A 275 20.21 -7.26 -31.77
CA SER A 275 20.82 -7.66 -33.07
C SER A 275 21.59 -6.60 -33.91
N VAL A 276 22.14 -5.55 -33.30
CA VAL A 276 22.82 -4.44 -34.01
C VAL A 276 24.34 -4.69 -34.09
N SER A 277 24.77 -5.63 -34.94
CA SER A 277 26.20 -5.86 -35.22
C SER A 277 26.56 -6.46 -36.59
N ILE A 278 25.61 -6.61 -37.53
CA ILE A 278 25.87 -7.16 -38.88
C ILE A 278 25.35 -6.21 -39.97
N SER A 279 26.21 -5.90 -40.95
CA SER A 279 25.89 -5.10 -42.14
C SER A 279 24.92 -5.83 -43.08
N PRO A 280 24.00 -5.13 -43.78
CA PRO A 280 23.05 -5.77 -44.69
C PRO A 280 23.77 -6.35 -45.92
N GLY A 281 23.80 -7.69 -46.05
CA GLY A 281 24.40 -8.34 -47.23
C GLY A 281 24.69 -9.84 -47.13
N THR A 282 24.57 -10.47 -45.95
CA THR A 282 24.91 -11.89 -45.74
C THR A 282 23.73 -12.64 -45.11
N PRO A 283 23.39 -13.88 -45.54
CA PRO A 283 22.45 -14.74 -44.83
C PRO A 283 23.01 -15.21 -43.48
N ASP A 284 22.13 -15.77 -42.64
CA ASP A 284 22.36 -15.98 -41.21
C ASP A 284 23.60 -16.83 -40.88
N PRO A 285 24.51 -16.34 -40.00
CA PRO A 285 25.60 -17.14 -39.47
C PRO A 285 25.16 -17.86 -38.19
N SER A 286 24.39 -18.95 -38.35
CA SER A 286 24.60 -20.06 -37.42
C SER A 286 26.00 -20.65 -37.70
N THR A 287 26.78 -20.90 -36.63
CA THR A 287 28.21 -21.27 -36.65
C THR A 287 29.23 -20.17 -37.04
N SER A 288 30.50 -20.42 -36.66
CA SER A 288 31.72 -19.66 -37.03
C SER A 288 31.90 -18.24 -36.45
N ALA A 289 32.05 -18.13 -35.13
CA ALA A 289 32.67 -16.95 -34.51
C ALA A 289 34.18 -16.84 -34.85
N LYS A 290 34.61 -15.69 -35.40
CA LYS A 290 36.01 -15.18 -35.42
C LYS A 290 36.11 -13.78 -36.02
N THR A 291 37.09 -12.99 -35.53
CA THR A 291 37.51 -11.61 -35.90
C THR A 291 36.92 -10.48 -35.00
N PRO A 292 37.64 -9.35 -34.77
CA PRO A 292 38.63 -9.36 -33.68
C PRO A 292 38.69 -8.08 -32.82
N ASP A 293 38.22 -8.14 -31.57
CA ASP A 293 38.72 -7.26 -30.49
C ASP A 293 38.86 -8.05 -29.17
N SER A 294 40.08 -8.55 -28.93
CA SER A 294 40.37 -9.68 -28.03
C SER A 294 40.52 -9.30 -26.55
N ARG A 295 39.94 -8.18 -26.10
CA ARG A 295 39.85 -7.83 -24.67
C ARG A 295 38.42 -7.61 -24.22
N THR A 296 37.67 -6.73 -24.89
CA THR A 296 36.26 -6.48 -24.57
C THR A 296 35.39 -7.72 -24.84
N ALA A 297 35.62 -8.41 -25.97
CA ALA A 297 34.85 -9.60 -26.30
C ALA A 297 35.09 -10.75 -25.30
N LEU A 298 36.34 -10.92 -24.82
CA LEU A 298 36.65 -11.92 -23.79
C LEU A 298 35.98 -11.61 -22.44
N SER A 299 35.88 -10.34 -22.03
CA SER A 299 35.15 -9.99 -20.80
C SER A 299 33.64 -10.22 -20.93
N ILE A 300 33.05 -9.96 -22.10
CA ILE A 300 31.63 -10.23 -22.37
C ILE A 300 31.37 -11.74 -22.45
N GLU A 301 32.26 -12.51 -23.10
CA GLU A 301 32.19 -13.98 -23.18
C GLU A 301 32.43 -14.64 -21.81
N HIS A 302 33.26 -14.05 -20.95
CA HIS A 302 33.45 -14.51 -19.57
C HIS A 302 32.21 -14.24 -18.73
N LEU A 303 31.63 -13.03 -18.79
CA LEU A 303 30.39 -12.70 -18.10
C LEU A 303 29.19 -13.52 -18.60
N SER A 304 29.10 -13.81 -19.91
CA SER A 304 28.04 -14.69 -20.42
C SER A 304 28.23 -16.13 -19.96
N LYS A 305 29.46 -16.64 -19.91
CA LYS A 305 29.76 -17.99 -19.40
C LYS A 305 29.61 -18.12 -17.89
N GLU A 306 29.95 -17.08 -17.13
CA GLU A 306 29.66 -17.01 -15.71
C GLU A 306 28.14 -17.00 -15.49
N LYS A 307 27.38 -16.23 -16.27
CA LYS A 307 25.92 -16.26 -16.23
C LYS A 307 25.35 -17.65 -16.59
N GLU A 308 25.81 -18.29 -17.67
CA GLU A 308 25.44 -19.67 -18.03
C GLU A 308 25.79 -20.68 -16.92
N LEU A 309 26.87 -20.46 -16.15
CA LEU A 309 27.25 -21.27 -15.01
C LEU A 309 26.40 -21.01 -13.76
N PHE A 310 25.85 -19.81 -13.59
CA PHE A 310 24.89 -19.49 -12.53
C PHE A 310 23.48 -19.98 -12.88
N ASP A 311 22.98 -19.74 -14.11
CA ASP A 311 21.66 -20.16 -14.56
C ASP A 311 21.50 -21.70 -14.53
N ARG A 312 22.59 -22.45 -14.73
CA ARG A 312 22.63 -23.92 -14.57
C ARG A 312 22.50 -24.44 -13.13
N ASN A 313 22.53 -23.56 -12.12
CA ASN A 313 22.38 -23.93 -10.70
C ASN A 313 21.00 -23.57 -10.11
N ILE A 314 20.06 -23.07 -10.92
CA ILE A 314 18.73 -22.63 -10.46
C ILE A 314 17.63 -23.54 -11.06
N ASP A 315 17.46 -24.73 -10.45
CA ASP A 315 16.28 -25.61 -10.53
C ASP A 315 15.62 -25.85 -11.91
N SER A 316 16.41 -26.01 -12.97
CA SER A 316 15.96 -26.37 -14.32
C SER A 316 16.01 -27.89 -14.57
N GLN A 317 15.09 -28.67 -13.97
CA GLN A 317 14.98 -30.12 -14.24
C GLN A 317 14.29 -30.46 -15.59
N ASP A 318 13.66 -29.50 -16.27
CA ASP A 318 12.79 -29.73 -17.45
C ASP A 318 13.16 -28.95 -18.73
N GLU A 319 14.32 -28.28 -18.82
CA GLU A 319 14.77 -27.64 -20.07
C GLU A 319 15.77 -28.52 -20.85
N GLU A 320 15.23 -29.40 -21.71
CA GLU A 320 16.00 -29.96 -22.82
C GLU A 320 16.42 -28.85 -23.80
N SER A 321 17.67 -28.87 -24.24
CA SER A 321 18.19 -27.93 -25.24
C SER A 321 17.43 -28.08 -26.57
N LEU A 322 16.78 -26.99 -27.02
CA LEU A 322 15.98 -26.99 -28.25
C LEU A 322 16.81 -27.47 -29.47
N PRO A 323 16.26 -28.36 -30.33
CA PRO A 323 16.95 -28.82 -31.55
C PRO A 323 17.34 -27.67 -32.49
N GLU A 324 18.46 -27.81 -33.21
CA GLU A 324 18.97 -26.79 -34.15
C GLU A 324 17.95 -26.42 -35.24
N GLU A 325 17.10 -27.36 -35.66
CA GLU A 325 16.04 -27.15 -36.66
C GLU A 325 14.73 -26.58 -36.07
N TRP A 326 14.60 -26.43 -34.75
CA TRP A 326 13.34 -26.01 -34.10
C TRP A 326 12.84 -24.65 -34.59
N GLU A 327 13.74 -23.67 -34.71
CA GLU A 327 13.38 -22.34 -35.21
C GLU A 327 13.00 -22.39 -36.71
N ALA A 328 13.63 -23.24 -37.51
CA ALA A 328 13.29 -23.42 -38.92
C ALA A 328 11.89 -24.03 -39.09
N ASN A 329 11.57 -25.06 -38.31
CA ASN A 329 10.25 -25.70 -38.30
C ASN A 329 9.16 -24.72 -37.86
N ARG A 330 9.39 -23.97 -36.77
CA ARG A 330 8.44 -22.95 -36.27
C ARG A 330 8.23 -21.80 -37.25
N ASN A 331 9.27 -21.41 -38.01
CA ASN A 331 9.14 -20.46 -39.13
C ASN A 331 8.27 -21.03 -40.26
N ALA A 332 8.43 -22.31 -40.62
CA ALA A 332 7.66 -22.97 -41.66
C ALA A 332 6.18 -23.13 -41.28
N GLU A 333 5.88 -23.53 -40.04
CA GLU A 333 4.53 -23.57 -39.46
C GLU A 333 3.85 -22.19 -39.52
N GLY A 334 4.54 -21.14 -39.04
CA GLY A 334 4.04 -19.77 -39.05
C GLY A 334 3.82 -19.19 -40.45
N GLU A 335 4.58 -19.65 -41.45
CA GLU A 335 4.31 -19.37 -42.86
C GLU A 335 3.12 -20.13 -43.40
N GLU A 336 2.98 -21.42 -43.12
CA GLU A 336 1.88 -22.23 -43.65
C GLU A 336 0.53 -21.77 -43.09
N PHE A 337 0.46 -21.46 -41.80
CA PHE A 337 -0.70 -20.84 -41.19
C PHE A 337 -1.08 -19.52 -41.88
N ALA A 338 -0.13 -18.59 -42.03
CA ALA A 338 -0.37 -17.32 -42.74
C ALA A 338 -0.73 -17.53 -44.23
N ARG A 339 -0.23 -18.58 -44.87
CA ARG A 339 -0.52 -18.98 -46.27
C ARG A 339 -1.92 -19.58 -46.45
N GLN A 340 -2.53 -20.11 -45.39
CA GLN A 340 -3.94 -20.50 -45.40
C GLN A 340 -4.86 -19.27 -45.32
N LEU A 341 -4.49 -18.26 -44.51
CA LEU A 341 -5.24 -17.01 -44.35
C LEU A 341 -5.05 -16.03 -45.52
N ALA A 342 -3.92 -16.06 -46.21
CA ALA A 342 -3.60 -15.20 -47.36
C ALA A 342 -4.34 -15.56 -48.67
N LYS A 343 -5.32 -16.46 -48.63
CA LYS A 343 -6.10 -16.91 -49.78
C LYS A 343 -7.23 -15.94 -50.12
N ALA A 344 -7.47 -15.72 -51.41
CA ALA A 344 -8.62 -14.99 -51.92
C ALA A 344 -9.27 -15.70 -53.10
N GLN A 345 -10.57 -15.49 -53.30
CA GLN A 345 -11.31 -16.02 -54.44
C GLN A 345 -11.48 -14.95 -55.52
N ALA A 346 -10.92 -15.18 -56.70
CA ALA A 346 -11.30 -14.44 -57.90
C ALA A 346 -12.64 -14.98 -58.43
N ARG A 347 -13.59 -14.07 -58.66
CA ARG A 347 -14.92 -14.39 -59.25
C ARG A 347 -15.21 -13.62 -60.54
N LEU A 348 -14.38 -12.63 -60.87
CA LEU A 348 -14.59 -11.74 -62.01
C LEU A 348 -13.42 -11.82 -63.00
N ALA A 349 -13.74 -12.18 -64.25
CA ALA A 349 -12.84 -12.02 -65.39
C ALA A 349 -12.88 -10.57 -65.87
N VAL A 350 -11.71 -9.98 -66.13
CA VAL A 350 -11.54 -8.69 -66.81
C VAL A 350 -10.61 -8.90 -68.00
N TRP A 351 -10.90 -8.34 -69.17
CA TRP A 351 -10.02 -8.51 -70.34
C TRP A 351 -9.96 -7.26 -71.22
N SER A 352 -8.86 -7.08 -71.93
CA SER A 352 -8.70 -6.05 -72.96
C SER A 352 -7.70 -6.54 -74.02
N GLY A 353 -8.00 -6.31 -75.30
CA GLY A 353 -7.28 -6.90 -76.41
C GLY A 353 -7.18 -8.44 -76.31
N SER A 354 -5.95 -8.95 -76.22
CA SER A 354 -5.63 -10.38 -76.07
C SER A 354 -5.30 -10.79 -74.62
N ARG A 355 -5.45 -9.89 -73.64
CA ARG A 355 -5.05 -10.12 -72.24
C ARG A 355 -6.27 -10.33 -71.35
N ILE A 356 -6.17 -11.26 -70.41
CA ILE A 356 -7.18 -11.56 -69.39
C ILE A 356 -6.53 -11.41 -68.01
N TRP A 357 -7.26 -10.81 -67.07
CA TRP A 357 -6.89 -10.59 -65.69
C TRP A 357 -8.03 -11.05 -64.76
N TRP A 358 -7.67 -11.35 -63.52
CA TRP A 358 -8.62 -11.65 -62.45
C TRP A 358 -8.81 -10.44 -61.55
N ALA A 359 -10.05 -9.95 -61.46
CA ALA A 359 -10.39 -8.92 -60.48
C ALA A 359 -10.70 -9.56 -59.13
N ILE A 360 -9.97 -9.10 -58.11
CA ILE A 360 -9.95 -9.61 -56.74
C ILE A 360 -10.03 -8.40 -55.80
N ARG A 361 -10.79 -8.51 -54.71
CA ARG A 361 -10.85 -7.46 -53.67
C ARG A 361 -9.47 -7.27 -53.03
N ASN A 362 -9.00 -6.03 -52.93
CA ASN A 362 -7.75 -5.72 -52.23
C ASN A 362 -7.91 -5.99 -50.72
N PRO A 363 -7.16 -6.93 -50.10
CA PRO A 363 -7.34 -7.29 -48.70
C PRO A 363 -7.15 -6.11 -47.75
N LEU A 364 -8.00 -6.02 -46.71
CA LEU A 364 -8.00 -4.92 -45.74
C LEU A 364 -6.62 -4.72 -45.08
N LEU A 365 -5.87 -5.80 -44.84
CA LEU A 365 -4.50 -5.72 -44.33
C LEU A 365 -3.60 -4.88 -45.25
N ILE A 366 -3.61 -5.16 -46.56
CA ILE A 366 -2.75 -4.47 -47.52
C ILE A 366 -3.16 -2.99 -47.62
N GLN A 367 -4.46 -2.69 -47.57
CA GLN A 367 -4.97 -1.31 -47.56
C GLN A 367 -4.51 -0.51 -46.33
N LEU A 368 -4.72 -1.04 -45.12
CA LEU A 368 -4.35 -0.37 -43.87
C LEU A 368 -2.82 -0.29 -43.69
N ASP A 369 -2.11 -1.32 -44.12
CA ASP A 369 -0.65 -1.36 -44.03
C ASP A 369 0.02 -0.37 -44.98
N ALA A 370 -0.51 -0.24 -46.21
CA ALA A 370 -0.09 0.79 -47.15
C ALA A 370 -0.43 2.21 -46.66
N ALA A 371 -1.51 2.40 -45.89
CA ALA A 371 -1.82 3.68 -45.26
C ALA A 371 -0.83 4.04 -44.13
N LEU A 372 -0.36 3.06 -43.35
CA LEU A 372 0.74 3.26 -42.38
C LEU A 372 2.08 3.54 -43.07
N GLU A 373 2.36 2.90 -44.21
CA GLU A 373 3.58 3.14 -44.99
C GLU A 373 3.55 4.50 -45.71
N ALA A 374 2.40 4.94 -46.22
CA ALA A 374 2.21 6.28 -46.77
C ALA A 374 2.36 7.41 -45.72
N ALA A 375 2.14 7.11 -44.43
CA ALA A 375 2.42 8.03 -43.33
C ALA A 375 3.93 8.13 -42.98
N CYS A 376 4.78 7.29 -43.57
CA CYS A 376 6.23 7.38 -43.47
C CYS A 376 6.76 8.28 -44.59
N VAL A 377 7.14 9.52 -44.26
CA VAL A 377 7.53 10.52 -45.27
C VAL A 377 8.96 10.28 -45.77
N GLY A 378 9.07 9.71 -46.97
CA GLY A 378 10.33 9.58 -47.72
C GLY A 378 10.93 8.16 -47.76
N ASP A 379 11.86 7.93 -48.68
CA ASP A 379 12.46 6.61 -48.97
C ASP A 379 13.32 6.04 -47.83
N ILE A 380 13.69 6.86 -46.84
CA ILE A 380 14.49 6.49 -45.67
C ILE A 380 13.62 6.67 -44.43
N PHE A 381 13.54 5.63 -43.59
CA PHE A 381 12.77 5.65 -42.37
C PHE A 381 13.31 6.70 -41.36
N ASN A 382 12.67 7.87 -41.32
CA ASN A 382 12.94 8.93 -40.34
C ASN A 382 11.82 8.98 -39.29
N PRO A 383 12.07 8.58 -38.03
CA PRO A 383 11.04 8.59 -36.98
C PRO A 383 10.54 10.00 -36.61
N ALA A 384 11.31 11.06 -36.88
CA ALA A 384 10.95 12.44 -36.54
C ALA A 384 9.95 13.09 -37.52
N GLU A 385 9.77 12.51 -38.71
CA GLU A 385 8.99 13.12 -39.82
C GLU A 385 7.68 12.38 -40.16
N LEU A 386 7.32 11.35 -39.38
CA LEU A 386 6.10 10.55 -39.54
C LEU A 386 4.81 11.39 -39.40
N ASP A 387 3.82 11.13 -40.26
CA ASP A 387 2.48 11.73 -40.16
C ASP A 387 1.65 11.04 -39.06
N ARG A 388 1.73 11.61 -37.86
CA ARG A 388 0.95 11.21 -36.68
C ARG A 388 -0.57 11.26 -36.92
N GLN A 389 -1.08 12.17 -37.78
CA GLN A 389 -2.52 12.29 -38.04
C GLN A 389 -3.00 11.18 -38.97
N ALA A 390 -2.25 10.86 -40.03
CA ALA A 390 -2.53 9.72 -40.89
C ALA A 390 -2.50 8.38 -40.12
N ILE A 391 -1.53 8.19 -39.22
CA ILE A 391 -1.43 6.99 -38.38
C ILE A 391 -2.65 6.87 -37.44
N PHE A 392 -2.99 7.93 -36.69
CA PHE A 392 -4.17 7.89 -35.82
C PHE A 392 -5.49 7.73 -36.59
N THR A 393 -5.60 8.30 -37.79
CA THR A 393 -6.77 8.09 -38.67
C THR A 393 -6.90 6.61 -39.07
N THR A 394 -5.78 5.96 -39.41
CA THR A 394 -5.72 4.53 -39.77
C THR A 394 -6.02 3.61 -38.59
N ILE A 395 -5.65 4.00 -37.36
CA ILE A 395 -6.03 3.28 -36.13
C ILE A 395 -7.53 3.47 -35.85
N ASN A 396 -8.04 4.69 -35.97
CA ASN A 396 -9.42 5.00 -35.61
C ASN A 396 -10.45 4.43 -36.61
N SER A 397 -10.08 4.14 -37.86
CA SER A 397 -10.96 3.45 -38.80
C SER A 397 -11.28 2.00 -38.39
N ILE A 398 -10.39 1.34 -37.64
CA ILE A 398 -10.59 -0.01 -37.08
C ILE A 398 -10.99 -0.02 -35.59
N ARG A 399 -10.98 1.12 -34.90
CA ARG A 399 -11.34 1.21 -33.48
C ARG A 399 -12.84 0.93 -33.31
N GLY A 400 -13.19 -0.12 -32.56
CA GLY A 400 -14.58 -0.51 -32.30
C GLY A 400 -15.24 -1.39 -33.37
N ARG A 401 -14.51 -1.85 -34.41
CA ARG A 401 -15.02 -2.89 -35.33
C ARG A 401 -14.83 -4.28 -34.73
N GLU A 402 -15.85 -5.13 -34.82
CA GLU A 402 -15.73 -6.56 -34.54
C GLU A 402 -15.25 -7.31 -35.81
N PRO A 403 -14.18 -8.12 -35.74
CA PRO A 403 -13.65 -8.83 -36.91
C PRO A 403 -14.57 -9.98 -37.33
N GLN A 404 -14.91 -10.03 -38.62
CA GLN A 404 -15.78 -11.05 -39.21
C GLN A 404 -15.00 -12.29 -39.69
N SER A 405 -13.67 -12.24 -39.67
CA SER A 405 -12.79 -13.36 -40.03
C SER A 405 -11.51 -13.41 -39.20
N GLU A 406 -10.86 -14.57 -39.16
CA GLU A 406 -9.55 -14.75 -38.52
C GLU A 406 -8.47 -13.85 -39.15
N LEU A 407 -8.50 -13.66 -40.47
CA LEU A 407 -7.64 -12.72 -41.18
C LEU A 407 -7.85 -11.27 -40.69
N GLU A 408 -9.10 -10.85 -40.48
CA GLU A 408 -9.39 -9.51 -39.93
C GLU A 408 -8.95 -9.37 -38.47
N PHE A 409 -9.18 -10.38 -37.63
CA PHE A 409 -8.71 -10.39 -36.24
C PHE A 409 -7.19 -10.22 -36.17
N MET A 410 -6.45 -10.98 -36.98
CA MET A 410 -4.99 -10.83 -37.11
C MET A 410 -4.59 -9.50 -37.73
N THR A 411 -5.34 -8.98 -38.71
CA THR A 411 -5.12 -7.66 -39.31
C THR A 411 -5.22 -6.55 -38.28
N TYR A 412 -6.27 -6.52 -37.46
CA TYR A 412 -6.46 -5.49 -36.45
C TYR A 412 -5.35 -5.56 -35.38
N GLY A 413 -4.92 -6.76 -34.97
CA GLY A 413 -3.75 -6.93 -34.13
C GLY A 413 -2.47 -6.39 -34.78
N TYR A 414 -2.15 -6.84 -35.99
CA TYR A 414 -0.98 -6.44 -36.77
C TYR A 414 -0.88 -4.92 -36.97
N ILE A 415 -1.98 -4.28 -37.39
CA ILE A 415 -2.03 -2.83 -37.63
C ILE A 415 -1.83 -2.05 -36.32
N ARG A 416 -2.45 -2.45 -35.20
CA ARG A 416 -2.19 -1.84 -33.88
C ARG A 416 -0.73 -1.99 -33.46
N GLN A 417 -0.11 -3.15 -33.68
CA GLN A 417 1.30 -3.39 -33.34
C GLN A 417 2.24 -2.51 -34.19
N LYS A 418 2.10 -2.51 -35.52
CA LYS A 418 2.94 -1.70 -36.42
C LYS A 418 2.76 -0.20 -36.13
N ALA A 419 1.52 0.27 -36.02
CA ALA A 419 1.23 1.67 -35.74
C ALA A 419 1.71 2.10 -34.33
N GLY A 420 1.61 1.23 -33.33
CA GLY A 420 2.14 1.47 -31.99
C GLY A 420 3.67 1.66 -31.98
N ILE A 421 4.42 0.87 -32.75
CA ILE A 421 5.88 1.05 -32.91
C ILE A 421 6.20 2.35 -33.66
N LEU A 422 5.47 2.67 -34.74
CA LEU A 422 5.65 3.94 -35.47
C LEU A 422 5.41 5.17 -34.57
N LEU A 423 4.34 5.16 -33.79
CA LEU A 423 4.03 6.25 -32.85
C LEU A 423 5.02 6.31 -31.67
N LEU A 424 5.50 5.18 -31.16
CA LEU A 424 6.52 5.15 -30.10
C LEU A 424 7.86 5.68 -30.59
N THR A 425 8.32 5.26 -31.77
CA THR A 425 9.56 5.78 -32.36
C THR A 425 9.44 7.28 -32.70
N ASN A 426 8.26 7.75 -33.11
CA ASN A 426 7.97 9.18 -33.21
C ASN A 426 8.02 9.89 -31.85
N LEU A 427 7.48 9.32 -30.77
CA LEU A 427 7.55 9.90 -29.42
C LEU A 427 9.00 10.06 -28.96
N LEU A 428 9.84 9.05 -29.17
CA LEU A 428 11.24 9.03 -28.75
C LEU A 428 12.14 10.01 -29.51
N LYS A 429 11.69 10.55 -30.66
CA LYS A 429 12.50 11.38 -31.58
C LYS A 429 11.77 12.62 -32.13
N SER A 430 10.62 13.00 -31.57
CA SER A 430 9.91 14.21 -31.99
C SER A 430 10.71 15.48 -31.61
N PRO A 431 10.89 16.45 -32.54
CA PRO A 431 11.42 17.76 -32.18
C PRO A 431 10.43 18.53 -31.29
N GLU A 432 10.93 19.52 -30.54
CA GLU A 432 10.13 20.31 -29.59
C GLU A 432 8.88 20.93 -30.25
N ASP A 433 9.02 21.44 -31.48
CA ASP A 433 7.92 22.03 -32.27
C ASP A 433 6.79 21.04 -32.64
N LYS A 434 7.02 19.73 -32.52
CA LYS A 434 6.04 18.66 -32.88
C LYS A 434 5.72 17.72 -31.70
N GLN A 435 5.96 18.14 -30.46
CA GLN A 435 5.78 17.29 -29.27
C GLN A 435 4.39 16.63 -29.18
N PHE A 436 4.31 15.46 -28.53
CA PHE A 436 3.02 14.79 -28.27
C PHE A 436 2.21 15.55 -27.22
N THR A 437 0.90 15.71 -27.44
CA THR A 437 -0.04 16.14 -26.39
C THR A 437 -0.32 14.99 -25.42
N GLU A 438 -0.83 15.28 -24.22
CA GLU A 438 -1.24 14.22 -23.29
C GLU A 438 -2.27 13.25 -23.87
N LYS A 439 -3.12 13.71 -24.79
CA LYS A 439 -4.13 12.87 -25.45
C LYS A 439 -3.45 11.87 -26.39
N ASP A 440 -2.46 12.31 -27.15
CA ASP A 440 -1.70 11.47 -28.07
C ASP A 440 -0.91 10.38 -27.33
N VAL A 441 -0.30 10.72 -26.18
CA VAL A 441 0.42 9.73 -25.35
C VAL A 441 -0.56 8.71 -24.73
N LYS A 442 -1.73 9.14 -24.26
CA LYS A 442 -2.78 8.23 -23.75
C LYS A 442 -3.32 7.31 -24.86
N ALA A 443 -3.56 7.84 -26.06
CA ALA A 443 -3.98 7.04 -27.21
C ALA A 443 -2.89 6.04 -27.67
N LEU A 444 -1.60 6.40 -27.56
CA LEU A 444 -0.49 5.47 -27.80
C LEU A 444 -0.44 4.35 -26.75
N GLU A 445 -0.68 4.66 -25.47
CA GLU A 445 -0.76 3.65 -24.41
C GLU A 445 -1.91 2.67 -24.66
N GLU A 446 -3.12 3.17 -24.95
CA GLU A 446 -4.27 2.34 -25.34
C GLU A 446 -3.90 1.40 -26.49
N VAL A 447 -3.38 1.95 -27.60
CA VAL A 447 -3.04 1.19 -28.81
C VAL A 447 -2.02 0.10 -28.52
N LEU A 448 -0.94 0.40 -27.80
CA LEU A 448 0.08 -0.61 -27.48
C LEU A 448 -0.46 -1.67 -26.50
N ILE A 449 -1.29 -1.31 -25.52
CA ILE A 449 -1.89 -2.25 -24.57
C ILE A 449 -2.94 -3.16 -25.23
N GLU A 450 -3.72 -2.63 -26.19
CA GLU A 450 -4.70 -3.34 -27.02
C GLU A 450 -4.08 -4.15 -28.18
N SER A 451 -2.85 -3.84 -28.59
CA SER A 451 -2.14 -4.52 -29.68
C SER A 451 -1.66 -5.94 -29.31
N GLY A 452 -1.55 -6.22 -28.01
CA GLY A 452 -0.94 -7.45 -27.50
C GLY A 452 0.57 -7.58 -27.76
N LEU A 453 1.25 -6.52 -28.23
CA LEU A 453 2.70 -6.55 -28.47
C LEU A 453 3.47 -6.88 -27.20
N ASP A 454 4.39 -7.85 -27.28
CA ASP A 454 5.28 -8.23 -26.18
C ASP A 454 6.04 -6.98 -25.66
N PRO A 455 5.96 -6.65 -24.36
CA PRO A 455 6.58 -5.45 -23.81
C PRO A 455 8.12 -5.45 -23.94
N ARG A 456 8.76 -6.62 -24.11
CA ARG A 456 10.20 -6.74 -24.42
C ARG A 456 10.55 -6.04 -25.75
N VAL A 457 9.62 -6.01 -26.72
CA VAL A 457 9.77 -5.28 -28.00
C VAL A 457 9.58 -3.78 -27.84
N VAL A 458 8.75 -3.32 -26.90
CA VAL A 458 8.62 -1.90 -26.58
C VAL A 458 9.87 -1.39 -25.86
N LEU A 459 10.43 -2.18 -24.95
CA LEU A 459 11.64 -1.85 -24.20
C LEU A 459 12.91 -1.88 -25.06
N SER A 460 13.01 -2.77 -26.06
CA SER A 460 14.19 -2.87 -26.92
C SER A 460 14.45 -1.62 -27.77
N LEU A 461 13.39 -0.85 -28.05
CA LEU A 461 13.43 0.43 -28.78
C LEU A 461 13.92 1.60 -27.90
N ILE A 462 14.14 1.40 -26.60
CA ILE A 462 14.56 2.44 -25.65
C ILE A 462 15.88 1.99 -24.99
N PRO A 463 17.06 2.45 -25.49
CA PRO A 463 18.35 1.93 -25.04
C PRO A 463 18.56 1.91 -23.53
N SER A 464 18.09 2.95 -22.83
CA SER A 464 18.30 3.16 -21.39
C SER A 464 17.59 2.14 -20.48
N VAL A 465 16.65 1.35 -21.00
CA VAL A 465 15.96 0.25 -20.26
C VAL A 465 16.14 -1.12 -20.91
N ARG A 466 16.84 -1.19 -22.05
CA ARG A 466 17.08 -2.40 -22.85
C ARG A 466 17.83 -3.50 -22.07
N ASN A 467 18.63 -3.12 -21.08
CA ASN A 467 19.44 -4.04 -20.27
C ASN A 467 18.61 -4.90 -19.29
N GLU A 468 17.36 -4.53 -19.02
CA GLU A 468 16.46 -5.31 -18.14
C GLU A 468 15.68 -6.41 -18.90
N ILE A 469 15.92 -6.55 -20.22
CA ILE A 469 15.22 -7.53 -21.07
C ILE A 469 15.78 -8.93 -20.85
N ILE A 470 14.90 -9.87 -20.49
CA ILE A 470 15.20 -11.30 -20.41
C ILE A 470 14.63 -12.01 -21.65
N GLU A 471 15.52 -12.55 -22.47
CA GLU A 471 15.19 -13.50 -23.53
C GLU A 471 15.24 -14.92 -22.96
N GLY A 472 14.11 -15.65 -23.04
CA GLY A 472 14.05 -17.07 -22.69
C GLY A 472 14.53 -17.96 -23.83
N SER A 473 14.69 -19.26 -23.54
CA SER A 473 15.19 -20.28 -24.48
C SER A 473 14.49 -20.28 -25.85
N ARG A 474 13.20 -19.94 -25.88
CA ARG A 474 12.33 -19.91 -27.08
C ARG A 474 12.39 -18.61 -27.90
N GLY A 475 12.95 -17.53 -27.35
CA GLY A 475 13.03 -16.20 -27.97
C GLY A 475 11.68 -15.48 -28.14
N ILE A 476 11.72 -14.20 -28.48
CA ILE A 476 10.51 -13.37 -28.70
C ILE A 476 9.97 -13.60 -30.12
N TRP A 477 8.65 -13.78 -30.28
CA TRP A 477 8.01 -14.00 -31.58
C TRP A 477 6.97 -12.91 -31.88
N ILE A 478 7.10 -12.24 -33.03
CA ILE A 478 6.18 -11.19 -33.51
C ILE A 478 5.93 -11.30 -35.01
N TYR A 479 4.88 -10.65 -35.50
CA TYR A 479 4.57 -10.59 -36.94
C TYR A 479 5.73 -10.05 -37.77
N GLY A 480 6.04 -10.70 -38.89
CA GLY A 480 7.19 -10.38 -39.75
C GLY A 480 7.22 -8.93 -40.24
N GLY A 481 6.06 -8.32 -40.51
CA GLY A 481 5.98 -6.90 -40.85
C GLY A 481 6.25 -5.96 -39.67
N VAL A 482 5.79 -6.30 -38.46
CA VAL A 482 6.08 -5.55 -37.22
C VAL A 482 7.58 -5.66 -36.90
N ARG A 483 8.17 -6.84 -37.09
CA ARG A 483 9.61 -7.06 -36.99
C ARG A 483 10.39 -6.13 -37.90
N ARG A 484 10.03 -6.03 -39.19
CA ARG A 484 10.67 -5.12 -40.16
C ARG A 484 10.66 -3.66 -39.69
N THR A 485 9.56 -3.18 -39.12
CA THR A 485 9.45 -1.81 -38.59
C THR A 485 10.32 -1.59 -37.34
N ALA A 486 10.33 -2.53 -36.39
CA ALA A 486 11.20 -2.45 -35.21
C ALA A 486 12.69 -2.48 -35.61
N ASP A 487 13.06 -3.41 -36.48
CA ASP A 487 14.39 -3.56 -37.09
C ASP A 487 14.88 -2.28 -37.79
N ALA A 488 14.00 -1.60 -38.54
CA ALA A 488 14.34 -0.38 -39.27
C ALA A 488 14.75 0.75 -38.32
N TYR A 489 14.07 0.88 -37.18
CA TYR A 489 14.45 1.84 -36.13
C TYR A 489 15.74 1.40 -35.40
N LEU A 490 15.91 0.12 -35.05
CA LEU A 490 17.15 -0.37 -34.42
C LEU A 490 18.40 -0.16 -35.28
N ARG A 491 18.25 -0.18 -36.61
CA ARG A 491 19.32 0.11 -37.57
C ARG A 491 19.49 1.61 -37.87
N SER A 492 18.57 2.46 -37.44
CA SER A 492 18.60 3.90 -37.71
C SER A 492 19.74 4.60 -36.96
N ARG A 493 20.17 5.75 -37.50
CA ARG A 493 21.27 6.55 -36.92
C ARG A 493 20.86 7.18 -35.59
N GLU A 494 19.59 7.51 -35.45
CA GLU A 494 18.95 8.16 -34.31
C GLU A 494 18.91 7.23 -33.10
N PHE A 495 18.73 5.92 -33.32
CA PHE A 495 18.87 4.89 -32.28
C PHE A 495 20.34 4.71 -31.87
N GLN A 496 21.25 4.60 -32.84
CA GLN A 496 22.68 4.42 -32.59
C GLN A 496 23.29 5.58 -31.79
N MET A 497 22.87 6.82 -32.01
CA MET A 497 23.31 7.98 -31.21
C MET A 497 22.91 7.87 -29.74
N THR A 498 21.67 7.46 -29.46
CA THR A 498 21.11 7.33 -28.09
C THR A 498 21.53 6.03 -27.38
N SER A 499 22.34 5.18 -28.02
CA SER A 499 22.80 3.89 -27.45
C SER A 499 23.66 4.00 -26.17
N LYS A 500 24.03 5.22 -25.74
CA LYS A 500 24.84 5.50 -24.55
C LYS A 500 24.09 6.30 -23.47
N ASP A 501 22.82 6.65 -23.72
CA ASP A 501 22.05 7.56 -22.88
C ASP A 501 21.49 6.80 -21.66
N SER A 502 21.79 7.28 -20.45
CA SER A 502 21.31 6.66 -19.20
C SER A 502 19.84 6.97 -18.94
N ILE A 503 19.17 6.20 -18.07
CA ILE A 503 17.72 6.39 -17.84
C ILE A 503 17.37 7.78 -17.31
N GLY A 504 18.25 8.41 -16.53
CA GLY A 504 18.08 9.79 -16.05
C GLY A 504 18.18 10.88 -17.14
N THR A 505 18.58 10.56 -18.38
CA THR A 505 18.52 11.49 -19.52
C THR A 505 17.28 11.30 -20.40
N LEU A 506 16.36 10.39 -20.04
CA LEU A 506 15.13 10.14 -20.76
C LEU A 506 14.09 11.26 -20.50
N GLU A 507 13.32 11.67 -21.51
CA GLU A 507 12.30 12.71 -21.31
C GLU A 507 11.26 12.26 -20.25
N PRO A 508 10.89 13.10 -19.26
CA PRO A 508 9.88 12.77 -18.24
C PRO A 508 8.54 12.28 -18.80
N ARG A 509 8.15 12.70 -20.02
CA ARG A 509 6.96 12.18 -20.71
C ARG A 509 7.10 10.69 -21.03
N THR A 510 8.25 10.29 -21.57
CA THR A 510 8.57 8.89 -21.88
C THR A 510 8.74 8.05 -20.61
N MET A 511 9.31 8.60 -19.53
CA MET A 511 9.35 7.93 -18.22
C MET A 511 7.94 7.68 -17.68
N HIS A 512 7.05 8.67 -17.73
CA HIS A 512 5.67 8.52 -17.29
C HIS A 512 4.83 7.60 -18.20
N PHE A 513 5.10 7.60 -19.51
CA PHE A 513 4.56 6.62 -20.46
C PHE A 513 4.96 5.19 -20.07
N LEU A 514 6.25 4.92 -19.87
CA LEU A 514 6.76 3.61 -19.44
C LEU A 514 6.12 3.16 -18.12
N ARG A 515 6.02 4.06 -17.14
CA ARG A 515 5.34 3.80 -15.85
C ARG A 515 3.89 3.34 -16.04
N ARG A 516 3.11 4.01 -16.91
CA ARG A 516 1.70 3.64 -17.19
C ARG A 516 1.58 2.37 -18.03
N PHE A 517 2.43 2.20 -19.04
CA PHE A 517 2.46 1.03 -19.91
C PHE A 517 2.84 -0.24 -19.13
N LEU A 518 4.01 -0.25 -18.47
CA LEU A 518 4.49 -1.41 -17.70
C LEU A 518 3.60 -1.68 -16.48
N GLY A 519 3.15 -0.63 -15.78
CA GLY A 519 2.20 -0.75 -14.66
C GLY A 519 0.81 -1.25 -15.07
N THR A 520 0.47 -1.23 -16.36
CA THR A 520 -0.75 -1.87 -16.89
C THR A 520 -0.47 -3.28 -17.40
N TRP A 521 0.69 -3.53 -18.03
CA TRP A 521 1.14 -4.89 -18.35
C TRP A 521 1.25 -5.77 -17.11
N ARG A 522 1.82 -5.29 -16.01
CA ARG A 522 1.89 -6.01 -14.72
C ARG A 522 0.53 -6.51 -14.21
N LYS A 523 -0.57 -5.81 -14.54
CA LYS A 523 -1.93 -6.19 -14.16
C LYS A 523 -2.51 -7.32 -15.03
N LYS A 524 -1.85 -7.66 -16.15
CA LYS A 524 -2.15 -8.84 -17.00
C LYS A 524 -1.44 -10.12 -16.52
N LYS A 525 -0.71 -10.09 -15.40
CA LYS A 525 -0.11 -11.30 -14.81
C LYS A 525 -1.18 -12.30 -14.38
N GLY A 526 -0.97 -13.58 -14.65
CA GLY A 526 -1.96 -14.65 -14.45
C GLY A 526 -3.03 -14.75 -15.55
N PHE A 527 -2.94 -13.96 -16.63
CA PHE A 527 -3.78 -14.12 -17.81
C PHE A 527 -3.07 -15.04 -18.81
N GLY A 528 -3.62 -16.24 -19.04
CA GLY A 528 -3.05 -17.27 -19.93
C GLY A 528 -3.02 -16.94 -21.44
N SER A 529 -3.11 -15.65 -21.81
CA SER A 529 -2.87 -15.13 -23.16
C SER A 529 -1.47 -14.53 -23.34
N VAL A 530 -0.64 -14.50 -22.28
CA VAL A 530 0.75 -14.03 -22.32
C VAL A 530 1.68 -15.22 -22.58
N ALA A 531 2.39 -15.21 -23.72
CA ALA A 531 3.48 -16.15 -23.97
C ALA A 531 4.72 -15.79 -23.12
N ASP A 532 5.55 -16.77 -22.79
CA ASP A 532 6.77 -16.62 -21.96
C ASP A 532 6.51 -15.83 -20.65
N GLU A 533 5.45 -16.21 -19.92
CA GLU A 533 4.93 -15.43 -18.79
C GLU A 533 6.01 -15.05 -17.75
N ARG A 534 6.96 -15.95 -17.48
CA ARG A 534 8.05 -15.72 -16.52
C ARG A 534 8.99 -14.62 -17.01
N GLU A 535 9.53 -14.78 -18.22
CA GLU A 535 10.54 -13.89 -18.80
C GLU A 535 9.95 -12.50 -19.11
N VAL A 536 8.69 -12.47 -19.54
CA VAL A 536 7.91 -11.24 -19.73
C VAL A 536 7.73 -10.51 -18.39
N PHE A 537 7.23 -11.16 -17.33
CA PHE A 537 6.97 -10.46 -16.08
C PHE A 537 8.23 -10.18 -15.24
N HIS A 538 9.29 -10.98 -15.33
CA HIS A 538 10.60 -10.60 -14.80
C HIS A 538 11.12 -9.32 -15.49
N THR A 539 11.03 -9.23 -16.83
CA THR A 539 11.42 -8.03 -17.57
C THR A 539 10.56 -6.81 -17.19
N VAL A 540 9.24 -6.98 -17.12
CA VAL A 540 8.29 -5.89 -16.81
C VAL A 540 8.48 -5.39 -15.38
N ASP A 541 8.69 -6.26 -14.40
CA ASP A 541 8.95 -5.86 -13.01
C ASP A 541 10.29 -5.12 -12.88
N ALA A 542 11.36 -5.63 -13.49
CA ALA A 542 12.68 -5.00 -13.44
C ALA A 542 12.67 -3.60 -14.09
N ALA A 543 12.13 -3.49 -15.32
CA ALA A 543 12.03 -2.21 -16.02
C ALA A 543 11.08 -1.22 -15.32
N LEU A 544 9.98 -1.68 -14.72
CA LEU A 544 9.06 -0.82 -13.98
C LEU A 544 9.68 -0.32 -12.67
N LEU A 545 10.41 -1.19 -11.96
CA LEU A 545 11.14 -0.83 -10.74
C LEU A 545 12.21 0.22 -11.04
N LEU A 546 13.04 -0.01 -12.08
CA LEU A 546 14.06 0.94 -12.55
C LEU A 546 13.45 2.32 -12.91
N VAL A 547 12.36 2.34 -13.69
CA VAL A 547 11.65 3.58 -14.06
C VAL A 547 11.08 4.30 -12.82
N LEU A 548 10.50 3.58 -11.86
CA LEU A 548 9.95 4.19 -10.65
C LEU A 548 11.03 4.74 -9.72
N LEU A 549 12.17 4.06 -9.60
CA LEU A 549 13.29 4.52 -8.79
C LEU A 549 13.89 5.82 -9.35
N GLU A 550 14.06 5.93 -10.67
CA GLU A 550 14.57 7.15 -11.32
C GLU A 550 13.61 8.35 -11.14
N ILE A 551 12.29 8.13 -11.23
CA ILE A 551 11.30 9.18 -10.98
C ILE A 551 11.27 9.56 -9.48
N ASP A 552 11.44 8.61 -8.57
CA ASP A 552 11.41 8.89 -7.12
C ASP A 552 12.72 9.52 -6.59
N GLN A 553 13.86 9.41 -7.28
CA GLN A 553 15.07 10.20 -6.96
C GLN A 553 14.77 11.71 -6.90
N HIS A 554 13.90 12.18 -7.80
CA HIS A 554 13.53 13.58 -7.98
C HIS A 554 12.40 14.03 -7.04
N SER A 555 11.85 13.12 -6.24
CA SER A 555 10.70 13.37 -5.35
C SER A 555 11.14 13.74 -3.93
N PRO A 556 10.35 14.54 -3.18
CA PRO A 556 10.77 15.05 -1.87
C PRO A 556 11.07 13.94 -0.86
N LYS A 557 12.16 14.12 -0.10
CA LYS A 557 12.64 13.16 0.90
C LYS A 557 11.81 13.19 2.19
N GLY A 558 11.77 12.07 2.90
CA GLY A 558 11.08 11.94 4.18
C GLY A 558 9.56 11.74 4.10
N LEU A 559 8.91 12.00 5.23
CA LEU A 559 7.62 11.40 5.57
C LEU A 559 6.41 12.20 5.06
N GLY A 560 6.06 11.98 3.80
CA GLY A 560 4.71 12.16 3.25
C GLY A 560 4.28 10.89 2.52
N LYS A 561 3.23 10.95 1.68
CA LYS A 561 2.90 9.82 0.77
C LYS A 561 3.95 9.59 -0.34
N GLY A 562 4.95 10.47 -0.48
CA GLY A 562 5.99 10.39 -1.50
C GLY A 562 5.49 10.64 -2.93
N GLY A 563 4.40 11.40 -3.07
CA GLY A 563 3.68 11.51 -4.33
C GLY A 563 3.00 10.19 -4.71
N VAL A 564 2.52 10.10 -5.96
CA VAL A 564 1.89 8.86 -6.46
C VAL A 564 2.93 7.78 -6.75
N VAL A 565 4.12 8.19 -7.19
CA VAL A 565 5.23 7.32 -7.62
C VAL A 565 5.74 6.45 -6.47
N ARG A 566 6.00 7.01 -5.29
CA ARG A 566 6.48 6.23 -4.13
C ARG A 566 5.42 5.27 -3.59
N SER A 567 4.13 5.63 -3.67
CA SER A 567 3.05 4.68 -3.33
C SER A 567 2.94 3.52 -4.33
N GLU A 568 3.17 3.75 -5.63
CA GLU A 568 3.24 2.66 -6.62
C GLU A 568 4.47 1.78 -6.39
N LEU A 569 5.64 2.37 -6.08
CA LEU A 569 6.87 1.65 -5.73
C LEU A 569 6.66 0.74 -4.51
N TYR A 570 6.02 1.24 -3.44
CA TYR A 570 5.63 0.42 -2.30
C TYR A 570 4.64 -0.68 -2.69
N GLU A 571 3.59 -0.36 -3.46
CA GLU A 571 2.58 -1.35 -3.88
C GLU A 571 3.18 -2.51 -4.67
N ILE A 572 4.15 -2.23 -5.55
CA ILE A 572 4.84 -3.25 -6.35
C ILE A 572 5.63 -4.20 -5.47
N VAL A 573 6.42 -3.64 -4.55
CA VAL A 573 7.31 -4.38 -3.64
C VAL A 573 6.51 -5.15 -2.57
N ASP A 574 5.44 -4.55 -2.04
CA ASP A 574 4.55 -5.17 -1.05
C ASP A 574 3.77 -6.36 -1.62
N LYS A 575 3.38 -6.29 -2.91
CA LYS A 575 2.71 -7.39 -3.63
C LYS A 575 3.68 -8.50 -4.09
N GLY A 576 4.97 -8.33 -3.86
CA GLY A 576 6.03 -9.22 -4.32
C GLY A 576 6.44 -8.94 -5.77
N VAL A 577 7.70 -9.21 -6.06
CA VAL A 577 8.36 -9.05 -7.36
C VAL A 577 8.95 -10.39 -7.80
N ASP A 578 8.86 -10.69 -9.10
CA ASP A 578 9.34 -11.96 -9.65
C ASP A 578 10.87 -11.96 -9.82
N CYS A 579 11.41 -10.92 -10.47
CA CYS A 579 12.83 -10.67 -10.69
C CYS A 579 13.56 -10.21 -9.40
N PHE A 580 13.37 -10.92 -8.29
CA PHE A 580 13.75 -10.48 -6.95
C PHE A 580 15.23 -10.15 -6.80
N ASP A 581 16.13 -10.99 -7.30
CA ASP A 581 17.58 -10.79 -7.14
C ASP A 581 18.02 -9.52 -7.89
N ARG A 582 17.49 -9.33 -9.11
CA ARG A 582 17.65 -8.09 -9.87
C ARG A 582 17.00 -6.88 -9.18
N ALA A 583 15.90 -7.08 -8.46
CA ALA A 583 15.26 -6.03 -7.68
C ALA A 583 16.07 -5.66 -6.42
N VAL A 584 16.80 -6.60 -5.82
CA VAL A 584 17.79 -6.32 -4.77
C VAL A 584 18.93 -5.49 -5.36
N ASP A 585 19.55 -5.91 -6.48
CA ASP A 585 20.61 -5.14 -7.17
C ASP A 585 20.19 -3.68 -7.41
N LEU A 586 19.00 -3.48 -7.97
CA LEU A 586 18.47 -2.16 -8.32
C LEU A 586 18.23 -1.30 -7.06
N LEU A 587 17.70 -1.89 -5.99
CA LEU A 587 17.43 -1.17 -4.74
C LEU A 587 18.70 -0.83 -3.94
N GLU A 588 19.73 -1.66 -4.00
CA GLU A 588 21.06 -1.32 -3.46
C GLU A 588 21.76 -0.25 -4.31
N THR A 589 21.76 -0.40 -5.64
CA THR A 589 22.37 0.56 -6.59
C THR A 589 21.75 1.96 -6.47
N TYR A 590 20.44 2.05 -6.24
CA TYR A 590 19.73 3.31 -6.02
C TYR A 590 19.74 3.78 -4.55
N HIS A 591 20.42 3.06 -3.65
CA HIS A 591 20.50 3.37 -2.21
C HIS A 591 19.11 3.58 -1.57
N ARG A 592 18.17 2.65 -1.83
CA ARG A 592 16.80 2.64 -1.29
C ARG A 592 16.59 1.47 -0.33
N LEU A 593 17.44 1.44 0.69
CA LEU A 593 17.46 0.43 1.75
C LEU A 593 16.11 0.31 2.47
N PHE A 594 15.37 1.40 2.68
CA PHE A 594 14.02 1.29 3.27
C PHE A 594 13.07 0.51 2.35
N VAL A 595 13.12 0.73 1.03
CA VAL A 595 12.30 0.00 0.04
C VAL A 595 12.76 -1.46 -0.06
N LEU A 596 14.06 -1.72 -0.03
CA LEU A 596 14.64 -3.07 0.05
C LEU A 596 14.13 -3.85 1.28
N SER A 597 14.05 -3.19 2.43
CA SER A 597 13.47 -3.81 3.64
C SER A 597 11.99 -4.19 3.47
N ARG A 598 11.23 -3.53 2.59
CA ARG A 598 9.85 -3.94 2.24
C ARG A 598 9.84 -5.18 1.35
N LEU A 599 10.82 -5.32 0.45
CA LEU A 599 10.95 -6.49 -0.44
C LEU A 599 11.28 -7.75 0.35
N TYR A 600 12.17 -7.63 1.33
CA TYR A 600 12.43 -8.71 2.29
C TYR A 600 11.20 -8.99 3.18
N GLN A 601 10.41 -7.98 3.58
CA GLN A 601 9.15 -8.20 4.30
C GLN A 601 8.10 -8.98 3.48
N SER A 602 7.92 -8.69 2.18
CA SER A 602 6.93 -9.39 1.36
C SER A 602 7.31 -10.86 1.11
N ARG A 603 8.61 -11.18 1.03
CA ARG A 603 9.13 -12.58 1.05
C ARG A 603 9.29 -13.18 2.46
N LYS A 604 8.94 -12.47 3.54
CA LYS A 604 9.05 -12.89 4.96
C LYS A 604 10.48 -13.18 5.44
N LEU A 605 11.48 -12.59 4.79
CA LEU A 605 12.91 -12.71 5.07
C LEU A 605 13.32 -11.82 6.26
N SER A 606 12.79 -12.12 7.45
CA SER A 606 12.88 -11.21 8.61
C SER A 606 14.30 -10.93 9.12
N GLY A 607 15.28 -11.78 8.80
CA GLY A 607 16.69 -11.51 9.09
C GLY A 607 17.23 -10.35 8.25
N ASP A 608 17.02 -10.43 6.94
CA ASP A 608 17.49 -9.43 5.96
C ASP A 608 16.78 -8.07 6.14
N VAL A 609 15.51 -8.08 6.56
CA VAL A 609 14.79 -6.86 6.98
C VAL A 609 15.52 -6.16 8.13
N LEU A 610 15.88 -6.92 9.19
CA LEU A 610 16.54 -6.39 10.37
C LEU A 610 17.98 -5.97 10.07
N ALA A 611 18.72 -6.73 9.26
CA ALA A 611 20.06 -6.36 8.80
C ALA A 611 20.04 -5.07 7.96
N THR A 612 19.04 -4.90 7.09
CA THR A 612 18.86 -3.67 6.30
C THR A 612 18.50 -2.48 7.20
N TRP A 613 17.69 -2.68 8.25
CA TRP A 613 17.40 -1.62 9.23
C TRP A 613 18.61 -1.29 10.11
N ARG A 614 19.41 -2.28 10.51
CA ARG A 614 20.71 -2.09 11.19
C ARG A 614 21.62 -1.18 10.36
N ARG A 615 21.84 -1.51 9.08
CA ARG A 615 22.60 -0.70 8.11
C ARG A 615 22.16 0.77 8.08
N ILE A 616 20.86 1.03 7.93
CA ILE A 616 20.32 2.40 7.90
C ILE A 616 20.54 3.14 9.24
N ILE A 617 20.35 2.47 10.38
CA ILE A 617 20.44 3.07 11.72
C ILE A 617 21.91 3.30 12.14
N GLU A 618 22.84 2.50 11.63
CA GLU A 618 24.29 2.67 11.78
C GLU A 618 24.88 3.75 10.87
N GLY A 619 24.10 4.25 9.89
CA GLY A 619 24.42 5.44 9.11
C GLY A 619 24.66 5.22 7.62
N GLU A 620 24.32 4.04 7.07
CA GLU A 620 24.38 3.81 5.63
C GLU A 620 23.39 4.72 4.89
N GLN A 621 23.78 5.17 3.69
CA GLN A 621 22.99 6.10 2.90
C GLN A 621 21.68 5.46 2.41
N ASP A 622 20.56 5.86 3.01
CA ASP A 622 19.23 5.71 2.41
C ASP A 622 18.76 7.06 1.83
N VAL A 623 18.41 7.07 0.54
CA VAL A 623 18.07 8.29 -0.20
C VAL A 623 16.66 8.81 0.13
N GLY A 624 15.74 7.92 0.52
CA GLY A 624 14.34 8.25 0.79
C GLY A 624 14.08 8.81 2.19
N GLN A 625 14.85 8.34 3.18
CA GLN A 625 14.83 8.74 4.60
C GLN A 625 13.48 8.51 5.29
N GLU A 626 12.78 7.42 4.94
CA GLU A 626 11.46 7.08 5.50
C GLU A 626 11.53 6.25 6.80
N LEU A 627 12.70 5.73 7.17
CA LEU A 627 12.97 5.06 8.45
C LEU A 627 13.24 6.07 9.58
N ARG A 628 12.22 6.85 9.93
CA ARG A 628 12.22 7.63 11.18
C ARG A 628 11.95 6.70 12.37
N GLU A 629 12.55 7.04 13.52
CA GLU A 629 12.45 6.28 14.77
C GLU A 629 12.81 4.79 14.56
N GLY A 630 13.91 4.54 13.84
CA GLY A 630 14.31 3.20 13.41
C GLY A 630 14.40 2.18 14.55
N GLU A 631 14.92 2.59 15.71
CA GLU A 631 15.01 1.78 16.94
C GLU A 631 13.62 1.33 17.44
N GLN A 632 12.62 2.23 17.44
CA GLN A 632 11.24 1.92 17.79
C GLN A 632 10.58 1.01 16.73
N ARG A 633 10.88 1.21 15.43
CA ARG A 633 10.39 0.31 14.38
C ARG A 633 10.99 -1.09 14.47
N VAL A 634 12.29 -1.20 14.78
CA VAL A 634 12.97 -2.48 15.08
C VAL A 634 12.23 -3.17 16.22
N ARG A 635 12.02 -2.49 17.37
CA ARG A 635 11.23 -3.02 18.50
C ARG A 635 9.85 -3.53 18.06
N GLU A 636 9.11 -2.74 17.28
CA GLU A 636 7.77 -3.11 16.77
C GLU A 636 7.74 -4.23 15.72
N TYR A 637 8.85 -4.51 15.05
CA TYR A 637 8.96 -5.63 14.11
C TYR A 637 9.41 -6.91 14.82
N LEU A 638 10.29 -6.79 15.83
CA LEU A 638 10.71 -7.92 16.68
C LEU A 638 9.51 -8.60 17.37
N THR A 639 8.49 -7.85 17.81
CA THR A 639 7.27 -8.45 18.40
C THR A 639 6.52 -9.38 17.44
N LYS A 640 6.66 -9.20 16.13
CA LYS A 640 5.96 -9.95 15.06
C LYS A 640 6.74 -11.18 14.60
N ILE A 641 8.03 -11.27 14.93
CA ILE A 641 8.94 -12.36 14.56
C ILE A 641 8.75 -13.55 15.51
N SER A 642 8.81 -14.77 14.97
CA SER A 642 8.70 -16.02 15.74
C SER A 642 10.06 -16.70 16.04
N SER A 643 11.15 -16.24 15.42
CA SER A 643 12.50 -16.78 15.66
C SER A 643 13.12 -16.16 16.92
N GLN A 644 13.32 -16.95 17.97
CA GLN A 644 13.93 -16.49 19.22
C GLN A 644 15.37 -15.99 19.02
N ALA A 645 16.15 -16.63 18.13
CA ALA A 645 17.53 -16.24 17.86
C ALA A 645 17.64 -14.83 17.25
N LEU A 646 16.79 -14.48 16.29
CA LEU A 646 16.75 -13.11 15.73
C LEU A 646 16.26 -12.08 16.77
N VAL A 647 15.35 -12.47 17.65
CA VAL A 647 14.88 -11.60 18.74
C VAL A 647 15.96 -11.38 19.79
N GLN A 648 16.83 -12.38 20.06
CA GLN A 648 18.02 -12.21 20.89
C GLN A 648 19.02 -11.25 20.22
N GLU A 649 19.51 -11.58 19.03
CA GLU A 649 20.59 -10.83 18.35
C GLU A 649 20.24 -9.34 18.16
N TYR A 650 19.03 -9.06 17.64
CA TYR A 650 18.60 -7.68 17.41
C TYR A 650 18.02 -7.02 18.66
N GLY A 651 17.60 -7.78 19.67
CA GLY A 651 17.24 -7.28 20.99
C GLY A 651 18.46 -6.78 21.77
N VAL A 652 19.57 -7.52 21.74
CA VAL A 652 20.87 -7.15 22.33
C VAL A 652 21.48 -5.95 21.59
N TRP A 653 21.47 -5.97 20.25
CA TRP A 653 21.91 -4.81 19.45
C TRP A 653 21.09 -3.55 19.78
N LEU A 654 19.78 -3.67 19.94
CA LEU A 654 18.91 -2.56 20.36
C LEU A 654 19.19 -2.14 21.80
N ALA A 655 19.51 -3.07 22.70
CA ALA A 655 19.83 -2.80 24.10
C ALA A 655 21.15 -2.02 24.28
N ASN A 656 22.19 -2.37 23.52
CA ASN A 656 23.47 -1.64 23.52
C ASN A 656 23.35 -0.20 23.01
N ARG A 657 22.41 0.06 22.11
CA ARG A 657 22.20 1.39 21.53
C ARG A 657 21.16 2.23 22.29
N ASN A 658 20.11 1.58 22.78
CA ASN A 658 19.01 2.20 23.49
C ASN A 658 18.47 1.23 24.57
N PRO A 659 19.10 1.21 25.76
CA PRO A 659 18.80 0.25 26.84
C PRO A 659 17.31 0.15 27.17
N LYS A 660 16.61 1.30 27.18
CA LYS A 660 15.18 1.42 27.50
C LYS A 660 14.26 0.78 26.45
N LEU A 661 14.67 0.73 25.17
CA LEU A 661 13.93 0.05 24.11
C LEU A 661 14.34 -1.42 23.96
N GLY A 662 15.62 -1.76 24.13
CA GLY A 662 16.09 -3.15 24.09
C GLY A 662 15.45 -4.01 25.18
N VAL A 663 15.36 -3.50 26.40
CA VAL A 663 14.68 -4.17 27.54
C VAL A 663 13.20 -4.43 27.29
N GLN A 664 12.52 -3.60 26.51
CA GLN A 664 11.13 -3.85 26.11
C GLN A 664 10.99 -5.11 25.23
N VAL A 665 12.02 -5.46 24.43
CA VAL A 665 12.01 -6.68 23.62
C VAL A 665 12.03 -7.93 24.51
N PHE A 666 12.82 -7.93 25.59
CA PHE A 666 12.93 -9.05 26.54
C PHE A 666 11.79 -9.10 27.58
N THR A 667 10.88 -8.12 27.60
CA THR A 667 9.77 -8.02 28.57
C THR A 667 8.37 -8.02 27.94
N GLU A 668 8.23 -7.81 26.63
CA GLU A 668 6.95 -7.78 25.90
C GLU A 668 6.26 -9.16 25.91
N ASP A 669 5.32 -9.36 26.85
CA ASP A 669 4.53 -10.59 27.01
C ASP A 669 3.63 -10.96 25.80
N LYS A 670 3.56 -10.09 24.78
CA LYS A 670 2.75 -10.22 23.55
C LYS A 670 3.56 -10.63 22.31
N GLY A 671 4.87 -10.84 22.43
CA GLY A 671 5.73 -11.25 21.31
C GLY A 671 5.32 -12.60 20.71
N ARG A 672 5.59 -12.80 19.41
CA ARG A 672 5.32 -14.06 18.70
C ARG A 672 6.40 -15.13 18.90
N ALA A 673 7.62 -14.74 19.28
CA ALA A 673 8.69 -15.66 19.63
C ALA A 673 8.44 -16.34 21.00
N PRO A 674 9.06 -17.50 21.27
CA PRO A 674 9.13 -18.06 22.62
C PRO A 674 9.66 -17.03 23.63
N LYS A 675 9.10 -17.03 24.84
CA LYS A 675 9.55 -16.14 25.91
C LYS A 675 10.95 -16.53 26.39
N PHE A 676 11.76 -15.53 26.73
CA PHE A 676 13.01 -15.75 27.46
C PHE A 676 12.70 -15.93 28.95
N GLU A 677 13.30 -16.94 29.57
CA GLU A 677 13.24 -17.08 31.03
C GLU A 677 14.02 -15.92 31.69
N PRO A 678 13.54 -15.30 32.78
CA PRO A 678 14.18 -14.11 33.35
C PRO A 678 15.66 -14.30 33.70
N ALA A 679 16.05 -15.49 34.19
CA ALA A 679 17.44 -15.81 34.48
C ALA A 679 18.31 -15.91 33.21
N GLN A 680 17.75 -16.40 32.10
CA GLN A 680 18.43 -16.46 30.81
C GLN A 680 18.59 -15.07 30.19
N ALA A 681 17.55 -14.23 30.28
CA ALA A 681 17.60 -12.84 29.81
C ALA A 681 18.60 -12.00 30.62
N VAL A 682 18.66 -12.16 31.95
CA VAL A 682 19.69 -11.52 32.79
C VAL A 682 21.09 -11.99 32.41
N ALA A 683 21.30 -13.27 32.10
CA ALA A 683 22.60 -13.78 31.67
C ALA A 683 23.05 -13.17 30.33
N ILE A 684 22.18 -13.19 29.30
CA ILE A 684 22.45 -12.61 27.98
C ILE A 684 22.77 -11.11 28.09
N LEU A 685 21.95 -10.34 28.84
CA LEU A 685 22.18 -8.91 29.01
C LEU A 685 23.46 -8.61 29.82
N ARG A 686 23.83 -9.44 30.81
CA ARG A 686 25.09 -9.29 31.55
C ARG A 686 26.33 -9.55 30.70
N GLU A 687 26.24 -10.45 29.72
CA GLU A 687 27.37 -10.78 28.83
C GLU A 687 27.47 -9.81 27.64
N GLU A 688 26.35 -9.46 27.00
CA GLU A 688 26.35 -8.75 25.72
C GLU A 688 25.85 -7.30 25.78
N ALA A 689 25.17 -6.85 26.85
CA ALA A 689 24.59 -5.49 26.95
C ALA A 689 24.43 -4.97 28.40
N PRO A 690 25.53 -4.74 29.14
CA PRO A 690 25.52 -4.55 30.60
C PRO A 690 24.65 -3.36 31.07
N ASP A 691 24.65 -2.24 30.34
CA ASP A 691 23.89 -1.02 30.71
C ASP A 691 22.37 -1.25 30.68
N ALA A 692 21.90 -2.26 29.95
CA ALA A 692 20.50 -2.65 29.89
C ALA A 692 20.06 -3.56 31.07
N VAL A 693 21.01 -4.16 31.80
CA VAL A 693 20.72 -5.02 32.95
C VAL A 693 19.97 -4.26 34.04
N LYS A 694 20.37 -3.00 34.30
CA LYS A 694 19.67 -2.05 35.21
C LYS A 694 18.17 -2.02 34.93
N TYR A 695 17.81 -1.65 33.70
CA TYR A 695 16.43 -1.46 33.27
C TYR A 695 15.65 -2.79 33.22
N TYR A 696 16.30 -3.92 32.95
CA TYR A 696 15.66 -5.25 33.03
C TYR A 696 15.35 -5.65 34.47
N LEU A 697 16.32 -5.49 35.39
CA LEU A 697 16.13 -5.76 36.81
C LEU A 697 15.05 -4.84 37.43
N GLU A 698 15.02 -3.56 37.06
CA GLU A 698 13.95 -2.63 37.44
C GLU A 698 12.56 -3.14 37.01
N HIS A 699 12.43 -3.68 35.78
CA HIS A 699 11.18 -4.28 35.33
C HIS A 699 10.81 -5.55 36.10
N LEU A 700 11.78 -6.44 36.39
CA LEU A 700 11.52 -7.66 37.15
C LEU A 700 11.06 -7.35 38.59
N VAL A 701 11.72 -6.39 39.25
CA VAL A 701 11.43 -5.98 40.63
C VAL A 701 10.16 -5.14 40.70
N PHE A 702 10.17 -3.92 40.13
CA PHE A 702 9.06 -2.97 40.28
C PHE A 702 7.86 -3.27 39.37
N GLY A 703 8.10 -3.91 38.21
CA GLY A 703 7.06 -4.21 37.22
C GLY A 703 6.38 -5.57 37.42
N LYS A 704 7.13 -6.60 37.82
CA LYS A 704 6.63 -7.98 38.00
C LYS A 704 6.69 -8.52 39.44
N GLY A 705 7.28 -7.79 40.39
CA GLY A 705 7.32 -8.17 41.80
C GLY A 705 8.22 -9.36 42.12
N HIS A 706 9.23 -9.65 41.28
CA HIS A 706 10.12 -10.79 41.46
C HIS A 706 11.20 -10.50 42.51
N THR A 707 10.89 -10.76 43.78
CA THR A 707 11.74 -10.47 44.94
C THR A 707 13.16 -11.06 44.87
N ALA A 708 13.36 -12.18 44.18
CA ALA A 708 14.67 -12.81 44.01
C ALA A 708 15.74 -11.87 43.44
N TYR A 709 15.35 -10.93 42.57
CA TYR A 709 16.27 -10.00 41.89
C TYR A 709 16.51 -8.69 42.65
N ILE A 710 15.92 -8.51 43.84
CA ILE A 710 16.09 -7.29 44.64
C ILE A 710 17.53 -7.14 45.11
N ASN A 711 18.19 -8.24 45.49
CA ASN A 711 19.61 -8.22 45.86
C ASN A 711 20.52 -7.84 44.68
N ASP A 712 20.26 -8.37 43.47
CA ASP A 712 20.98 -7.98 42.24
C ASP A 712 20.79 -6.49 41.92
N LEU A 713 19.57 -5.97 42.05
CA LEU A 713 19.24 -4.57 41.73
C LEU A 713 19.83 -3.59 42.76
N MET A 714 19.77 -3.90 44.06
CA MET A 714 20.40 -3.08 45.09
C MET A 714 21.93 -3.14 45.02
N ALA A 715 22.52 -4.30 44.69
CA ALA A 715 23.94 -4.39 44.40
C ALA A 715 24.32 -3.45 43.26
N TYR A 716 23.61 -3.50 42.13
CA TYR A 716 23.85 -2.60 40.99
C TYR A 716 23.75 -1.10 41.37
N TYR A 717 22.69 -0.68 42.05
CA TYR A 717 22.58 0.73 42.48
C TYR A 717 23.69 1.13 43.45
N LEU A 718 24.08 0.23 44.35
CA LEU A 718 25.18 0.45 45.29
C LEU A 718 26.54 0.47 44.58
N ASP A 719 26.74 -0.31 43.50
CA ASP A 719 27.93 -0.24 42.66
C ASP A 719 28.04 1.11 41.96
N VAL A 720 26.95 1.61 41.35
CA VAL A 720 26.92 2.94 40.73
C VAL A 720 27.20 4.06 41.74
N VAL A 721 26.56 4.03 42.92
CA VAL A 721 26.70 5.08 43.94
C VAL A 721 28.05 5.03 44.65
N VAL A 722 28.58 3.83 44.96
CA VAL A 722 29.92 3.69 45.57
C VAL A 722 31.00 4.10 44.57
N TYR A 723 30.91 3.69 43.30
CA TYR A 723 31.89 4.04 42.27
C TYR A 723 31.96 5.56 42.04
N ASP A 724 30.83 6.26 41.98
CA ASP A 724 30.81 7.73 41.87
C ASP A 724 31.46 8.39 43.10
N LEU A 725 31.14 7.95 44.31
CA LEU A 725 31.72 8.49 45.55
C LEU A 725 33.21 8.13 45.75
N GLU A 726 33.68 6.99 45.24
CA GLU A 726 35.11 6.62 45.25
C GLU A 726 35.91 7.36 44.17
N SER A 727 35.30 7.73 43.04
CA SER A 727 35.99 8.35 41.90
C SER A 727 35.89 9.89 41.84
N SER A 728 34.92 10.51 42.52
CA SER A 728 34.61 11.93 42.43
C SER A 728 34.51 12.62 43.80
N ASP A 729 35.54 13.41 44.15
CA ASP A 729 35.51 14.29 45.34
C ASP A 729 34.50 15.45 45.18
N GLU A 730 34.17 15.84 43.94
CA GLU A 730 33.07 16.75 43.64
C GLU A 730 31.71 16.13 44.03
N SER A 731 31.53 14.83 43.79
CA SER A 731 30.33 14.10 44.25
C SER A 731 30.28 13.97 45.77
N GLN A 732 31.42 13.70 46.43
CA GLN A 732 31.48 13.65 47.89
C GLN A 732 31.15 15.01 48.53
N THR A 733 31.74 16.10 48.03
CA THR A 733 31.50 17.46 48.54
C THR A 733 30.08 17.94 48.25
N LEU A 734 29.50 17.60 47.09
CA LEU A 734 28.08 17.82 46.81
C LEU A 734 27.18 17.08 47.82
N VAL A 735 27.44 15.80 48.10
CA VAL A 735 26.65 15.02 49.07
C VAL A 735 26.74 15.65 50.48
N ARG A 736 27.93 16.05 50.94
CA ARG A 736 28.12 16.79 52.21
C ARG A 736 27.28 18.08 52.25
N ALA A 737 27.33 18.89 51.20
CA ALA A 737 26.54 20.13 51.08
C ALA A 737 25.02 19.87 51.12
N THR A 738 24.55 18.72 50.62
CA THR A 738 23.11 18.38 50.70
C THR A 738 22.66 18.01 52.11
N TYR A 739 23.55 17.42 52.94
CA TYR A 739 23.27 17.23 54.37
C TYR A 739 23.26 18.57 55.11
N GLU A 740 24.17 19.48 54.79
CA GLU A 740 24.16 20.84 55.38
C GLU A 740 22.87 21.60 55.02
N ALA A 741 22.43 21.53 53.76
CA ALA A 741 21.16 22.08 53.32
C ALA A 741 19.95 21.45 54.04
N TYR A 742 19.94 20.13 54.25
CA TYR A 742 18.89 19.42 54.98
C TYR A 742 18.88 19.73 56.49
N ARG A 743 20.06 19.87 57.11
CA ARG A 743 20.21 20.31 58.50
C ARG A 743 19.61 21.70 58.69
N ALA A 744 19.86 22.62 57.76
CA ALA A 744 19.40 24.02 57.79
C ALA A 744 17.88 24.22 57.60
N LEU A 745 17.13 23.21 57.15
CA LEU A 745 15.67 23.29 57.04
C LEU A 745 15.01 23.51 58.42
N GLN A 746 13.96 24.34 58.45
CA GLN A 746 13.15 24.56 59.64
C GLN A 746 12.09 23.45 59.80
N PRO A 747 11.70 23.06 61.04
CA PRO A 747 10.64 22.08 61.26
C PRO A 747 9.26 22.54 60.75
N PRO A 748 8.36 21.61 60.34
CA PRO A 748 8.59 20.17 60.23
C PRO A 748 9.36 19.83 58.95
N LYS A 749 10.40 18.99 59.07
CA LYS A 749 11.21 18.56 57.91
C LYS A 749 10.45 17.53 57.06
N PRO A 750 10.52 17.60 55.71
CA PRO A 750 10.12 16.47 54.87
C PRO A 750 11.13 15.33 55.01
N ALA A 751 10.71 14.07 54.92
CA ALA A 751 11.63 12.93 54.98
C ALA A 751 12.74 13.06 53.92
N TYR A 752 13.98 12.71 54.28
CA TYR A 752 15.17 12.94 53.44
C TYR A 752 15.04 12.41 52.01
N SER A 753 14.36 11.29 51.77
CA SER A 753 14.12 10.74 50.43
C SER A 753 13.23 11.63 49.54
N HIS A 754 12.29 12.39 50.13
CA HIS A 754 11.53 13.41 49.40
C HIS A 754 12.37 14.65 49.15
N PHE A 755 13.11 15.13 50.15
CA PHE A 755 14.04 16.26 49.98
C PHE A 755 15.08 15.97 48.87
N LEU A 756 15.69 14.78 48.89
CA LEU A 756 16.70 14.37 47.91
C LEU A 756 16.12 14.30 46.50
N ARG A 757 14.88 13.84 46.34
CA ARG A 757 14.18 13.81 45.04
C ARG A 757 13.87 15.22 44.54
N ASP A 758 13.36 16.07 45.41
CA ASP A 758 12.91 17.42 45.07
C ASP A 758 14.08 18.41 44.86
N ASN A 759 15.32 17.96 45.11
CA ASN A 759 16.59 18.67 44.84
C ASN A 759 17.53 17.89 43.90
N ALA A 760 17.08 16.79 43.28
CA ALA A 760 17.90 16.01 42.35
C ALA A 760 18.03 16.71 40.98
N PRO A 761 19.21 16.68 40.33
CA PRO A 761 19.34 17.12 38.95
C PRO A 761 18.65 16.11 38.00
N ASP A 762 17.80 16.60 37.10
CA ASP A 762 16.93 15.76 36.23
C ASP A 762 17.68 14.67 35.44
N ASP A 763 18.89 14.95 34.96
CA ASP A 763 19.71 14.02 34.15
C ASP A 763 20.76 13.22 34.96
N ASN A 764 20.82 13.32 36.30
CA ASN A 764 21.86 12.63 37.08
C ASN A 764 21.45 11.17 37.43
N GLU A 765 22.04 10.20 36.72
CA GLU A 765 21.83 8.75 36.91
C GLU A 765 22.19 8.25 38.33
N VAL A 766 23.20 8.82 38.99
CA VAL A 766 23.68 8.39 40.32
C VAL A 766 22.66 8.77 41.38
N TRP A 767 22.11 9.99 41.31
CA TRP A 767 21.05 10.47 42.19
C TRP A 767 19.77 9.66 42.07
N HIS A 768 19.36 9.33 40.84
CA HIS A 768 18.24 8.44 40.58
C HIS A 768 18.48 7.03 41.15
N SER A 769 19.68 6.49 40.99
CA SER A 769 20.08 5.18 41.56
C SER A 769 20.06 5.20 43.09
N ARG A 770 20.53 6.28 43.71
CA ARG A 770 20.49 6.48 45.18
C ARG A 770 19.06 6.59 45.71
N LEU A 771 18.18 7.32 45.02
CA LEU A 771 16.76 7.40 45.37
C LEU A 771 16.05 6.04 45.31
N ARG A 772 16.38 5.20 44.31
CA ARG A 772 15.85 3.84 44.20
C ARG A 772 16.44 2.88 45.25
N LEU A 773 17.72 3.04 45.60
CA LEU A 773 18.34 2.30 46.70
C LEU A 773 17.64 2.61 48.03
N LEU A 774 17.41 3.90 48.35
CA LEU A 774 16.68 4.33 49.55
C LEU A 774 15.24 3.80 49.58
N GLN A 775 14.56 3.73 48.43
CA GLN A 775 13.25 3.10 48.30
C GLN A 775 13.32 1.60 48.65
N LEU A 776 14.19 0.83 48.00
CA LEU A 776 14.28 -0.63 48.18
C LEU A 776 14.75 -1.04 49.59
N LEU A 777 15.66 -0.28 50.20
CA LEU A 777 16.11 -0.48 51.58
C LEU A 777 15.00 -0.23 52.60
N GLY A 778 14.09 0.72 52.31
CA GLY A 778 12.99 1.07 53.21
C GLY A 778 11.67 0.34 52.95
N GLU A 779 11.50 -0.32 51.81
CA GLU A 779 10.41 -1.27 51.54
C GLU A 779 10.67 -2.61 52.23
N ALA A 780 9.63 -3.32 52.68
CA ALA A 780 9.73 -4.55 53.49
C ALA A 780 10.17 -5.81 52.71
N ASN A 781 11.29 -5.70 52.00
CA ASN A 781 11.94 -6.73 51.21
C ASN A 781 12.97 -7.52 52.05
N ASP A 782 13.13 -8.81 51.75
CA ASP A 782 14.19 -9.67 52.31
C ASP A 782 15.50 -9.47 51.55
N PHE A 783 16.55 -8.97 52.22
CA PHE A 783 17.86 -8.71 51.61
C PHE A 783 19.03 -8.86 52.58
N ASP A 784 20.23 -9.05 52.04
CA ASP A 784 21.46 -9.16 52.84
C ASP A 784 21.95 -7.78 53.30
N ALA A 785 21.40 -7.32 54.42
CA ALA A 785 21.79 -6.07 55.06
C ALA A 785 23.28 -6.05 55.48
N ALA A 786 23.86 -7.20 55.82
CA ALA A 786 25.26 -7.29 56.24
C ALA A 786 26.20 -7.09 55.04
N ALA A 787 25.94 -7.74 53.91
CA ALA A 787 26.73 -7.55 52.69
C ALA A 787 26.64 -6.12 52.13
N ILE A 788 25.47 -5.47 52.26
CA ILE A 788 25.31 -4.05 51.90
C ILE A 788 26.11 -3.15 52.85
N ARG A 789 26.00 -3.37 54.17
CA ARG A 789 26.74 -2.60 55.18
C ARG A 789 28.26 -2.76 55.03
N ASP A 790 28.76 -3.97 54.81
CA ASP A 790 30.20 -4.25 54.64
C ASP A 790 30.78 -3.72 53.31
N ARG A 791 29.90 -3.31 52.38
CA ARG A 791 30.28 -2.48 51.22
C ARG A 791 30.29 -1.00 51.57
N ILE A 792 29.26 -0.50 52.26
CA ILE A 792 29.15 0.92 52.66
C ILE A 792 30.30 1.32 53.60
N SER A 793 30.70 0.46 54.54
CA SER A 793 31.78 0.72 55.52
C SER A 793 33.21 0.78 54.92
N LYS A 794 33.33 0.85 53.58
CA LYS A 794 34.57 1.18 52.88
C LYS A 794 34.66 2.67 52.52
N LEU A 795 33.51 3.32 52.39
CA LEU A 795 33.40 4.77 52.25
C LEU A 795 33.50 5.45 53.63
N PRO A 796 33.86 6.75 53.65
CA PRO A 796 33.67 7.60 54.82
C PRO A 796 32.23 7.57 55.39
N ASP A 797 32.13 7.48 56.72
CA ASP A 797 30.85 7.39 57.47
C ASP A 797 29.89 8.58 57.26
N ASP A 798 30.40 9.70 56.72
CA ASP A 798 29.62 10.92 56.47
C ASP A 798 28.85 10.92 55.14
N LEU A 799 29.09 9.96 54.23
CA LEU A 799 28.55 10.01 52.86
C LEU A 799 27.21 9.32 52.65
N LEU A 800 26.95 8.16 53.25
CA LEU A 800 25.71 7.36 53.04
C LEU A 800 24.88 7.22 54.33
N VAL A 801 24.77 8.32 55.08
CA VAL A 801 24.12 8.36 56.41
C VAL A 801 22.67 7.84 56.41
N PRO A 802 21.75 8.25 55.50
CA PRO A 802 20.38 7.74 55.49
C PRO A 802 20.28 6.23 55.21
N GLU A 803 21.11 5.71 54.30
CA GLU A 803 21.21 4.28 54.01
C GLU A 803 21.66 3.50 55.26
N THR A 804 22.71 3.98 55.94
CA THR A 804 23.23 3.40 57.18
C THR A 804 22.20 3.42 58.31
N ILE A 805 21.40 4.48 58.46
CA ILE A 805 20.30 4.56 59.45
C ILE A 805 19.25 3.47 59.20
N ILE A 806 18.87 3.24 57.94
CA ILE A 806 17.88 2.21 57.57
C ILE A 806 18.42 0.81 57.87
N LEU A 807 19.70 0.55 57.54
CA LEU A 807 20.37 -0.72 57.82
C LEU A 807 20.51 -0.98 59.32
N ALA A 808 21.00 -0.01 60.10
CA ALA A 808 21.11 -0.11 61.55
C ALA A 808 19.75 -0.39 62.23
N GLY A 809 18.67 0.21 61.72
CA GLY A 809 17.31 -0.09 62.17
C GLY A 809 16.84 -1.52 61.90
N ARG A 810 17.24 -2.14 60.79
CA ARG A 810 16.97 -3.55 60.49
C ARG A 810 17.84 -4.52 61.29
N GLU A 811 19.06 -4.13 61.62
CA GLU A 811 19.99 -4.90 62.46
C GLU A 811 19.68 -4.79 63.97
N CYS A 812 18.57 -4.16 64.35
CA CYS A 812 18.20 -3.82 65.73
C CYS A 812 19.25 -2.97 66.49
N LYS A 813 20.17 -2.32 65.77
CA LYS A 813 21.14 -1.35 66.28
C LYS A 813 20.49 0.03 66.39
N HIS A 814 19.45 0.11 67.20
CA HIS A 814 18.63 1.31 67.30
C HIS A 814 19.41 2.50 67.88
N ASP A 815 20.36 2.25 68.76
CA ASP A 815 21.20 3.27 69.39
C ASP A 815 22.08 3.99 68.34
N ASP A 816 22.74 3.24 67.45
CA ASP A 816 23.52 3.79 66.32
C ASP A 816 22.65 4.58 65.35
N ALA A 817 21.46 4.05 65.01
CA ALA A 817 20.53 4.70 64.08
C ALA A 817 19.99 6.04 64.63
N LEU A 818 19.69 6.10 65.93
CA LEU A 818 19.24 7.33 66.60
C LEU A 818 20.38 8.36 66.69
N ARG A 819 21.61 7.92 67.00
CA ARG A 819 22.80 8.78 67.02
C ARG A 819 23.06 9.43 65.65
N LEU A 820 22.96 8.67 64.56
CA LEU A 820 23.08 9.19 63.19
C LEU A 820 21.93 10.15 62.80
N LEU A 821 20.69 9.90 63.26
CA LEU A 821 19.57 10.83 63.06
C LEU A 821 19.77 12.18 63.78
N VAL A 822 20.26 12.13 65.02
CA VAL A 822 20.50 13.32 65.86
C VAL A 822 21.70 14.13 65.37
N HIS A 823 22.88 13.52 65.25
CA HIS A 823 24.11 14.27 64.94
C HIS A 823 24.37 14.44 63.44
N ASN A 824 24.14 13.40 62.62
CA ASN A 824 24.54 13.44 61.21
C ASN A 824 23.47 14.03 60.29
N LEU A 825 22.17 13.76 60.52
CA LEU A 825 21.07 14.37 59.74
C LEU A 825 20.43 15.60 60.41
N GLY A 826 20.50 15.73 61.73
CA GLY A 826 19.81 16.82 62.46
C GLY A 826 18.30 16.77 62.26
N ASP A 827 17.70 15.57 62.33
CA ASP A 827 16.28 15.32 62.10
C ASP A 827 15.61 14.70 63.32
N TYR A 828 15.31 15.57 64.28
CA TYR A 828 14.75 15.23 65.58
C TYR A 828 13.29 14.73 65.48
N ASP A 829 12.50 15.24 64.52
CA ASP A 829 11.13 14.75 64.25
C ASP A 829 11.16 13.31 63.71
N THR A 830 12.12 12.96 62.83
CA THR A 830 12.31 11.57 62.38
C THR A 830 12.86 10.70 63.51
N ALA A 831 13.76 11.19 64.36
CA ALA A 831 14.24 10.45 65.55
C ALA A 831 13.10 10.11 66.53
N VAL A 832 12.23 11.07 66.83
CA VAL A 832 11.00 10.84 67.62
C VAL A 832 10.06 9.85 66.95
N SER A 833 9.88 9.97 65.62
CA SER A 833 9.04 9.05 64.83
C SER A 833 9.61 7.63 64.79
N TYR A 834 10.94 7.49 64.82
CA TYR A 834 11.67 6.24 64.93
C TYR A 834 11.39 5.57 66.29
N CYS A 835 11.52 6.30 67.40
CA CYS A 835 11.22 5.80 68.75
C CYS A 835 9.79 5.25 68.87
N LEU A 836 8.81 5.97 68.32
CA LEU A 836 7.40 5.57 68.39
C LEU A 836 7.08 4.33 67.53
N ARG A 837 7.87 4.01 66.51
CA ARG A 837 7.55 3.01 65.47
C ARG A 837 8.59 1.90 65.29
N GLY A 838 9.67 1.88 66.06
CA GLY A 838 10.66 0.79 66.04
C GLY A 838 11.48 0.73 64.74
N GLY A 839 11.89 1.88 64.21
CA GLY A 839 12.75 1.97 63.02
C GLY A 839 12.06 1.81 61.66
N ALA A 840 10.89 1.20 61.56
CA ALA A 840 10.19 0.93 60.28
C ALA A 840 9.63 2.16 59.54
N SER A 841 9.96 3.40 59.95
CA SER A 841 9.19 4.60 59.59
C SER A 841 9.90 5.64 58.72
N THR A 842 11.14 5.40 58.27
CA THR A 842 11.83 6.30 57.32
C THR A 842 11.13 6.39 55.95
N THR A 843 10.27 5.42 55.63
CA THR A 843 9.59 5.25 54.32
C THR A 843 8.07 5.04 54.41
N GLY A 844 7.48 5.17 55.60
CA GLY A 844 6.02 5.20 55.77
C GLY A 844 5.29 3.84 55.76
N ALA A 845 6.00 2.71 55.68
CA ALA A 845 5.42 1.39 55.89
C ALA A 845 4.84 1.23 57.32
N ALA A 846 3.78 0.44 57.47
CA ALA A 846 3.24 0.11 58.78
C ALA A 846 4.06 -1.04 59.42
N PRO A 847 4.64 -0.87 60.64
CA PRO A 847 5.40 -1.93 61.27
C PRO A 847 4.52 -3.14 61.64
N SER A 848 5.00 -4.34 61.33
CA SER A 848 4.35 -5.63 61.63
C SER A 848 4.04 -5.80 63.12
N GLN A 849 4.89 -5.24 63.98
CA GLN A 849 4.69 -5.12 65.41
C GLN A 849 5.18 -3.73 65.83
N ARG A 850 4.41 -3.01 66.66
CA ARG A 850 4.92 -1.79 67.31
C ARG A 850 5.87 -2.21 68.43
N PRO A 851 6.97 -1.46 68.68
CA PRO A 851 7.83 -1.70 69.84
C PRO A 851 7.01 -1.63 71.13
N SER A 852 7.42 -2.41 72.14
CA SER A 852 6.81 -2.39 73.47
C SER A 852 7.00 -1.05 74.17
N PHE A 853 6.19 -0.77 75.19
CA PHE A 853 6.29 0.46 75.98
C PHE A 853 7.67 0.62 76.63
N GLU A 854 8.30 -0.48 77.05
CA GLU A 854 9.64 -0.52 77.65
C GLU A 854 10.73 -0.22 76.62
N GLU A 855 10.63 -0.77 75.40
CA GLU A 855 11.53 -0.44 74.28
C GLU A 855 11.36 1.02 73.84
N GLN A 856 10.13 1.50 73.67
CA GLN A 856 9.85 2.91 73.35
C GLN A 856 10.48 3.85 74.38
N ARG A 857 10.32 3.55 75.69
CA ARG A 857 10.97 4.28 76.78
C ARG A 857 12.50 4.21 76.69
N ARG A 858 13.10 3.04 76.40
CA ARG A 858 14.57 2.96 76.17
C ARG A 858 14.99 3.87 75.02
N LEU A 859 14.33 3.80 73.87
CA LEU A 859 14.66 4.59 72.69
C LEU A 859 14.55 6.10 72.95
N PHE A 860 13.51 6.55 73.67
CA PHE A 860 13.37 7.95 74.09
C PHE A 860 14.51 8.40 75.03
N ASN A 861 14.99 7.55 75.94
CA ASN A 861 16.15 7.87 76.79
C ASN A 861 17.47 7.91 75.99
N VAL A 862 17.63 7.09 74.94
CA VAL A 862 18.77 7.21 74.01
C VAL A 862 18.74 8.55 73.28
N VAL A 863 17.59 8.97 72.73
CA VAL A 863 17.46 10.29 72.09
C VAL A 863 17.75 11.42 73.07
N LEU A 864 17.26 11.35 74.31
CA LEU A 864 17.55 12.35 75.35
C LEU A 864 19.06 12.47 75.61
N ASN A 865 19.77 11.36 75.77
CA ASN A 865 21.22 11.35 75.98
C ASN A 865 21.97 11.93 74.77
N GLU A 866 21.63 11.51 73.55
CA GLU A 866 22.27 12.02 72.33
C GLU A 866 22.00 13.53 72.14
N LEU A 867 20.77 14.00 72.37
CA LEU A 867 20.44 15.43 72.36
C LEU A 867 21.28 16.23 73.37
N LEU A 868 21.43 15.72 74.61
CA LEU A 868 22.26 16.36 75.64
C LEU A 868 23.75 16.43 75.27
N THR A 869 24.23 15.61 74.33
CA THR A 869 25.61 15.68 73.81
C THR A 869 25.82 16.64 72.63
N LEU A 870 24.76 17.13 71.98
CA LEU A 870 24.84 18.02 70.80
C LEU A 870 25.80 19.20 71.01
N GLU A 871 26.73 19.43 70.07
CA GLU A 871 27.76 20.48 70.20
C GLU A 871 27.17 21.90 70.23
N ASN A 872 26.08 22.15 69.48
CA ASN A 872 25.39 23.44 69.50
C ASN A 872 24.51 23.58 70.75
N ILE A 873 24.90 24.47 71.66
CA ILE A 873 24.18 24.77 72.90
C ILE A 873 22.73 25.24 72.65
N SER A 874 22.49 25.96 71.54
CA SER A 874 21.13 26.43 71.20
C SER A 874 20.20 25.26 70.88
N ASP A 875 20.61 24.40 69.95
CA ASP A 875 19.82 23.24 69.53
C ASP A 875 19.67 22.24 70.69
N ARG A 876 20.75 22.04 71.47
CA ARG A 876 20.75 21.22 72.68
C ARG A 876 19.64 21.65 73.65
N VAL A 877 19.51 22.94 73.94
CA VAL A 877 18.48 23.49 74.85
C VAL A 877 17.09 23.39 74.22
N GLU A 878 16.92 23.86 72.98
CA GLU A 878 15.61 23.92 72.32
C GLU A 878 15.00 22.53 72.11
N GLN A 879 15.78 21.59 71.54
CA GLN A 879 15.28 20.26 71.18
C GLN A 879 15.09 19.38 72.41
N THR A 880 15.92 19.51 73.44
CA THR A 880 15.72 18.80 74.72
C THR A 880 14.47 19.32 75.44
N GLY A 881 14.27 20.65 75.48
CA GLY A 881 13.05 21.24 76.04
C GLY A 881 11.79 20.78 75.30
N ALA A 882 11.79 20.84 73.97
CA ALA A 882 10.68 20.39 73.13
C ALA A 882 10.38 18.89 73.28
N LEU A 883 11.41 18.03 73.38
CA LEU A 883 11.25 16.60 73.63
C LEU A 883 10.62 16.35 75.00
N LEU A 884 11.12 16.99 76.06
CA LEU A 884 10.63 16.79 77.42
C LEU A 884 9.22 17.37 77.62
N GLU A 885 8.86 18.50 77.01
CA GLU A 885 7.49 19.04 77.08
C GLU A 885 6.49 18.15 76.32
N ARG A 886 6.81 17.77 75.07
CA ARG A 886 5.88 17.04 74.18
C ARG A 886 5.80 15.54 74.49
N PHE A 887 6.90 14.94 74.95
CA PHE A 887 7.02 13.50 75.19
C PHE A 887 7.38 13.15 76.65
N GLY A 888 7.25 14.09 77.58
CA GLY A 888 7.50 13.91 79.02
C GLY A 888 6.82 12.71 79.69
N GLY A 889 5.75 12.16 79.10
CA GLY A 889 5.10 10.92 79.56
C GLY A 889 5.95 9.65 79.45
N TRP A 890 7.02 9.66 78.64
CA TRP A 890 7.92 8.51 78.42
C TRP A 890 9.12 8.46 79.36
N PHE A 891 9.30 9.48 80.20
CA PHE A 891 10.47 9.66 81.08
C PHE A 891 10.07 9.70 82.56
N GLU A 892 10.97 9.24 83.42
CA GLU A 892 10.88 9.48 84.86
C GLU A 892 11.43 10.85 85.23
N ILE A 893 10.95 11.39 86.35
CA ILE A 893 11.35 12.71 86.83
C ILE A 893 12.78 12.66 87.38
N ASP A 894 13.10 11.66 88.19
CA ASP A 894 14.39 11.53 88.86
C ASP A 894 15.52 11.24 87.85
N ASP A 895 15.28 10.36 86.88
CA ASP A 895 16.22 10.05 85.79
C ASP A 895 16.56 11.32 84.99
N VAL A 896 15.54 12.05 84.52
CA VAL A 896 15.71 13.28 83.73
C VAL A 896 16.43 14.37 84.52
N LEU A 897 16.06 14.60 85.79
CA LEU A 897 16.72 15.59 86.64
C LEU A 897 18.18 15.22 86.99
N SER A 898 18.58 13.95 86.87
CA SER A 898 19.97 13.53 87.03
C SER A 898 20.84 13.68 85.78
N LEU A 899 20.23 13.89 84.61
CA LEU A 899 20.90 13.98 83.30
C LEU A 899 21.02 15.42 82.78
N ILE A 900 20.13 16.32 83.20
CA ILE A 900 20.15 17.75 82.80
C ILE A 900 21.32 18.48 83.49
N PRO A 901 22.09 19.32 82.78
CA PRO A 901 23.15 20.13 83.39
C PRO A 901 22.65 21.17 84.41
N ASP A 902 23.36 21.30 85.55
CA ASP A 902 23.05 22.24 86.65
C ASP A 902 23.04 23.73 86.22
N ASP A 903 23.64 24.08 85.08
CA ASP A 903 23.70 25.44 84.54
C ASP A 903 22.43 25.88 83.77
N TRP A 904 21.49 24.97 83.52
CA TRP A 904 20.26 25.26 82.77
C TRP A 904 19.21 25.98 83.63
N SER A 905 18.48 26.93 83.03
CA SER A 905 17.35 27.56 83.71
C SER A 905 16.15 26.61 83.81
N VAL A 906 15.48 26.62 84.97
CA VAL A 906 14.29 25.79 85.23
C VAL A 906 13.17 26.05 84.22
N ASP A 907 13.12 27.25 83.61
CA ASP A 907 12.17 27.63 82.56
C ASP A 907 12.22 26.68 81.34
N ILE A 908 13.40 26.17 80.97
CA ILE A 908 13.60 25.24 79.84
C ILE A 908 12.81 23.93 80.05
N ILE A 909 12.68 23.49 81.30
CA ILE A 909 12.01 22.24 81.68
C ILE A 909 10.68 22.47 82.43
N ALA A 910 10.21 23.72 82.51
CA ALA A 910 8.98 24.06 83.23
C ALA A 910 7.75 23.36 82.65
N GLY A 911 7.67 23.19 81.32
CA GLY A 911 6.62 22.42 80.64
C GLY A 911 6.59 20.96 81.11
N PHE A 912 7.75 20.29 81.10
CA PHE A 912 7.94 18.93 81.59
C PHE A 912 7.56 18.79 83.07
N LEU A 913 8.13 19.64 83.95
CA LEU A 913 7.88 19.58 85.39
C LEU A 913 6.40 19.84 85.73
N VAL A 914 5.76 20.82 85.09
CA VAL A 914 4.32 21.08 85.27
C VAL A 914 3.48 19.91 84.73
N GLY A 915 3.86 19.30 83.60
CA GLY A 915 3.21 18.11 83.07
C GLY A 915 3.34 16.88 83.97
N ALA A 916 4.53 16.64 84.51
CA ALA A 916 4.83 15.54 85.41
C ALA A 916 4.16 15.69 86.78
N LEU A 917 4.17 16.90 87.37
CA LEU A 917 3.43 17.19 88.60
C LEU A 917 1.91 17.04 88.40
N LYS A 918 1.37 17.45 87.24
CA LYS A 918 -0.04 17.19 86.87
C LYS A 918 -0.35 15.69 86.76
N ARG A 919 0.54 14.89 86.17
CA ARG A 919 0.43 13.42 86.13
C ARG A 919 0.42 12.81 87.53
N LEU A 920 1.43 13.08 88.36
CA LEU A 920 1.51 12.57 89.74
C LEU A 920 0.30 12.95 90.59
N VAL A 921 -0.23 14.16 90.43
CA VAL A 921 -1.46 14.60 91.10
C VAL A 921 -2.69 13.88 90.53
N GLY A 922 -2.75 13.63 89.22
CA GLY A 922 -3.79 12.81 88.58
C GLY A 922 -3.78 11.36 89.08
N GLU A 923 -2.64 10.68 88.97
CA GLU A 923 -2.37 9.32 89.44
C GLU A 923 -2.69 9.17 90.94
N ARG A 924 -2.32 10.16 91.78
CA ARG A 924 -2.70 10.19 93.19
C ARG A 924 -4.22 10.28 93.38
N HIS A 925 -4.91 11.13 92.62
CA HIS A 925 -6.37 11.22 92.70
C HIS A 925 -7.05 9.94 92.18
N GLU A 926 -6.51 9.29 91.15
CA GLU A 926 -7.00 8.01 90.63
C GLU A 926 -6.74 6.88 91.62
N ALA A 927 -5.56 6.80 92.24
CA ALA A 927 -5.25 5.85 93.33
C ALA A 927 -6.15 6.07 94.55
N MET A 928 -6.50 7.32 94.88
CA MET A 928 -7.48 7.64 95.92
C MET A 928 -8.91 7.25 95.52
N LEU A 929 -9.31 7.47 94.26
CA LEU A 929 -10.64 7.16 93.75
C LEU A 929 -10.85 5.65 93.63
N THR A 930 -9.90 4.92 93.06
CA THR A 930 -9.90 3.45 92.97
C THR A 930 -9.89 2.83 94.35
N ARG A 931 -9.05 3.30 95.28
CA ARG A 931 -9.09 2.87 96.70
C ARG A 931 -10.46 3.12 97.35
N ALA A 932 -11.09 4.26 97.09
CA ALA A 932 -12.43 4.57 97.61
C ALA A 932 -13.52 3.69 96.97
N LEU A 933 -13.46 3.43 95.66
CA LEU A 933 -14.38 2.56 94.93
C LEU A 933 -14.23 1.10 95.34
N SER A 934 -13.01 0.57 95.47
CA SER A 934 -12.74 -0.76 96.01
C SER A 934 -13.18 -0.87 97.48
N GLY A 935 -13.01 0.19 98.28
CA GLY A 935 -13.54 0.29 99.63
C GLY A 935 -15.08 0.22 99.68
N ALA A 936 -15.75 0.94 98.78
CA ALA A 936 -17.21 0.93 98.65
C ALA A 936 -17.75 -0.41 98.11
N GLN A 937 -17.06 -1.04 97.16
CA GLN A 937 -17.37 -2.41 96.70
C GLN A 937 -17.19 -3.42 97.83
N ASN A 938 -16.10 -3.35 98.60
CA ASN A 938 -15.86 -4.24 99.74
C ASN A 938 -16.92 -4.03 100.85
N LEU A 939 -17.34 -2.78 101.10
CA LEU A 939 -18.46 -2.47 101.99
C LEU A 939 -19.78 -3.07 101.48
N ARG A 940 -20.10 -2.95 100.18
CA ARG A 940 -21.30 -3.55 99.60
C ARG A 940 -21.26 -5.07 99.70
N VAL A 941 -20.17 -5.71 99.29
CA VAL A 941 -19.99 -7.17 99.39
C VAL A 941 -20.05 -7.65 100.85
N SER A 942 -19.54 -6.86 101.80
CA SER A 942 -19.66 -7.14 103.23
C SER A 942 -21.11 -7.02 103.72
N TYR A 943 -21.85 -6.00 103.28
CA TYR A 943 -23.29 -5.87 103.58
C TYR A 943 -24.10 -7.00 102.93
N ASP A 944 -23.90 -7.27 101.65
CA ASP A 944 -24.53 -8.38 100.91
C ASP A 944 -24.26 -9.73 101.59
N ARG A 945 -23.08 -9.90 102.22
CA ARG A 945 -22.72 -11.07 103.02
C ARG A 945 -23.43 -11.10 104.37
N VAL A 946 -23.53 -9.97 105.08
CA VAL A 946 -24.25 -9.88 106.37
C VAL A 946 -25.75 -10.11 106.17
N ALA A 947 -26.37 -9.45 105.19
CA ALA A 947 -27.77 -9.69 104.83
C ALA A 947 -28.05 -11.17 104.53
N LYS A 948 -27.15 -11.85 103.81
CA LYS A 948 -27.24 -13.30 103.54
C LYS A 948 -26.92 -14.22 104.73
N ILE A 949 -26.36 -13.68 105.81
CA ILE A 949 -26.22 -14.38 107.10
C ILE A 949 -27.51 -14.19 107.91
N ASP A 950 -28.05 -12.97 107.96
CA ASP A 950 -29.31 -12.66 108.63
C ASP A 950 -30.52 -13.38 107.97
N GLU A 951 -30.57 -13.44 106.63
CA GLU A 951 -31.56 -14.24 105.86
C GLU A 951 -31.51 -15.74 106.20
N LYS A 952 -30.32 -16.28 106.48
CA LYS A 952 -30.14 -17.69 106.86
C LYS A 952 -30.44 -17.94 108.34
N GLY A 953 -30.35 -16.90 109.16
CA GLY A 953 -30.48 -16.97 110.61
C GLY A 953 -29.34 -17.73 111.29
N PRO A 954 -29.33 -17.74 112.64
CA PRO A 954 -28.37 -18.51 113.41
C PRO A 954 -28.67 -20.02 113.33
N SER A 955 -27.92 -20.73 112.49
CA SER A 955 -27.93 -22.21 112.48
C SER A 955 -27.28 -22.73 113.76
N ILE A 956 -28.07 -23.28 114.68
CA ILE A 956 -27.55 -24.00 115.85
C ILE A 956 -26.96 -25.32 115.35
N GLU A 957 -25.64 -25.48 115.44
CA GLU A 957 -25.00 -26.79 115.33
C GLU A 957 -25.41 -27.64 116.54
N ALA A 958 -26.40 -28.51 116.34
CA ALA A 958 -26.80 -29.48 117.34
C ALA A 958 -25.70 -30.54 117.50
N SER A 959 -25.00 -30.52 118.63
CA SER A 959 -23.92 -31.45 118.94
C SER A 959 -24.42 -32.89 119.06
N ASN A 960 -23.88 -33.78 118.22
CA ASN A 960 -23.93 -35.24 118.32
C ASN A 960 -22.53 -35.80 118.04
#